data_AF-A0A317J6A3-F1
#
_entry.id   AF-A0A317J6A3-F1
#
_cell.length_a   1.000
_cell.length_b   1.000
_cell.length_c   1.000
_cell.angle_alpha   90.00
_cell.angle_beta   90.00
_cell.angle_gamma   90.00
#
_symmetry.space_group_name_H-M   'P 1'
#
loop_
_entity.id
_entity.type
_entity.pdbx_description
1 polymer ?
#
loop_
_entity_poly.entity_id
_entity_poly.type
_entity_poly.pdbx_seq_one_letter_code
_entity_poly.pdbx_strand_id
1 'polypeptide(L)'
;MPEPQPPSQSETAATGNSNSGGVFATGPDPAPTVSDASLLPCHLVNGCAALTWAFGHLVTIAEPEDMNQLRVGSGHVAYLGARDLVGRTLTGMKRRCRVKKLRAAASRVLPLWIFFCGGFITALHGQNDWPAPGHDSGNQRYSRLAQINTRNVSRLVPAWSYQLRKEGALFRPSESIPLLIDGILYISWPRFHLAALEPETGKVLWDYTARGAYVGNGLADMRSMAYWPGDRQAPPEILFGTEEGELYALNAKTGKPVPGFGNEGVVNLKTPEVMNGFPRMHLGITSAPFVYMDLVITGSHLVDETGSKGPAGDVRAWNVRTGKLVWTFHTVPRPGETGHETWQGEDWKNVSGVNVWTFFAADVQRGILYMPLGSANNDYYGVDRRGANLFANSLVAVDAATGKLKWYFQAIHHDLWDYDMPVPPVLFDVVQGGKRIPAVGAMTKNAMLFILDRVTGKPVYGVEERAVPQGDVPGEWYSPTQPFPLKPPPLSRQSFTPSEIAKVTPEHEAACRALLGDLGPRSNRGPYTPASSIGALAFPSPTGSAQWSGAAFDPGLGYYLINTTDSGGFRVIRKQDSDPDAPPESPRLFGRGGIGAAVANNSGASGRGIGSAAGTAVNGWPCWAPPWGRLTAVAVNTGEIAWQVPFGTASGVPEGIRTGGVNVGGPISTAGGLLFIGATRDAYFHAFETKTGKELWSWKLDEPATSVPITYLGNDEKQYVAIPAGSKLVTFKLPSAE
;
A
#
# COMPACT_ATOMS: atom_id res chain seq x y z
N MET A 1 0.33 18.76 68.25
CA MET A 1 -1.02 18.35 68.67
C MET A 1 -1.69 19.54 69.34
N PRO A 2 -3.00 19.78 69.17
CA PRO A 2 -3.92 19.19 68.18
C PRO A 2 -4.42 20.21 67.13
N GLU A 3 -5.17 19.72 66.14
CA GLU A 3 -6.07 20.48 65.25
C GLU A 3 -7.44 20.68 65.96
N PRO A 4 -8.42 21.51 65.49
CA PRO A 4 -9.12 21.28 64.21
C PRO A 4 -9.64 22.52 63.44
N GLN A 5 -10.31 22.25 62.31
CA GLN A 5 -11.05 23.17 61.41
C GLN A 5 -12.51 23.44 61.87
N PRO A 6 -13.42 24.03 61.07
CA PRO A 6 -13.35 25.19 60.14
C PRO A 6 -14.36 26.30 60.56
N PRO A 7 -14.64 27.33 59.72
CA PRO A 7 -15.96 27.33 59.04
C PRO A 7 -15.98 27.96 57.62
N SER A 8 -17.14 27.88 56.96
CA SER A 8 -17.42 28.38 55.59
C SER A 8 -18.15 29.73 55.55
N GLN A 9 -17.80 30.60 54.59
CA GLN A 9 -18.56 31.75 54.08
C GLN A 9 -18.24 31.87 52.56
N SER A 10 -19.12 32.19 51.59
CA SER A 10 -20.14 33.26 51.43
C SER A 10 -19.54 34.68 51.42
N GLU A 11 -19.85 35.62 50.53
CA GLU A 11 -20.50 35.62 49.21
C GLU A 11 -20.39 37.07 48.67
N THR A 12 -20.12 37.30 47.37
CA THR A 12 -20.43 38.52 46.56
C THR A 12 -19.74 38.33 45.19
N ALA A 13 -20.38 38.34 44.01
CA ALA A 13 -21.31 39.27 43.34
C ALA A 13 -20.56 40.16 42.29
N ALA A 14 -21.12 40.54 41.14
CA ALA A 14 -22.24 39.99 40.34
C ALA A 14 -22.27 40.70 38.96
N THR A 15 -22.36 39.96 37.85
CA THR A 15 -22.79 40.36 36.46
C THR A 15 -22.47 39.19 35.52
N GLY A 16 -23.26 38.80 34.52
CA GLY A 16 -24.62 39.20 34.10
C GLY A 16 -25.05 38.42 32.84
N ASN A 17 -26.36 38.25 32.63
CA ASN A 17 -27.03 37.44 31.58
C ASN A 17 -26.82 35.91 31.71
N SER A 18 -27.81 35.05 32.03
CA SER A 18 -29.18 34.82 31.52
C SER A 18 -29.22 34.08 30.17
N ASN A 19 -29.98 33.00 29.95
CA ASN A 19 -30.97 32.28 30.79
C ASN A 19 -31.07 30.82 30.27
N SER A 20 -30.90 29.78 31.09
CA SER A 20 -31.84 29.16 32.05
C SER A 20 -32.84 28.16 31.43
N GLY A 21 -32.96 26.95 32.00
CA GLY A 21 -33.97 25.95 31.63
C GLY A 21 -34.82 25.47 32.82
N GLY A 22 -35.88 24.69 32.55
CA GLY A 22 -36.77 24.01 33.51
C GLY A 22 -37.80 23.13 32.74
N VAL A 23 -38.20 21.89 33.10
CA VAL A 23 -38.67 21.31 34.39
C VAL A 23 -40.16 21.65 34.65
N PHE A 24 -41.11 20.72 34.88
CA PHE A 24 -41.05 19.32 35.33
C PHE A 24 -42.22 18.40 34.83
N ALA A 25 -41.91 17.13 34.54
CA ALA A 25 -42.66 15.88 34.87
C ALA A 25 -44.07 15.50 34.31
N THR A 26 -44.28 14.17 34.28
CA THR A 26 -45.54 13.35 34.23
C THR A 26 -46.28 13.11 32.88
N GLY A 27 -46.80 11.89 32.71
CA GLY A 27 -47.78 11.49 31.67
C GLY A 27 -47.27 10.46 30.63
N PRO A 28 -47.90 9.27 30.49
CA PRO A 28 -47.61 8.31 29.41
C PRO A 28 -48.66 8.35 28.28
N ASP A 29 -48.29 7.88 27.07
CA ASP A 29 -49.21 7.63 25.95
C ASP A 29 -48.84 6.30 25.21
N PRO A 30 -49.75 5.69 24.42
CA PRO A 30 -49.78 4.24 24.21
C PRO A 30 -49.18 3.72 22.89
N ALA A 31 -49.05 2.39 22.83
CA ALA A 31 -48.68 1.64 21.62
C ALA A 31 -49.88 1.37 20.69
N PRO A 32 -49.67 1.25 19.36
CA PRO A 32 -50.60 0.63 18.44
C PRO A 32 -50.41 -0.90 18.36
N THR A 33 -51.48 -1.64 18.15
CA THR A 33 -51.52 -3.12 18.15
C THR A 33 -51.40 -3.75 16.76
N VAL A 34 -50.99 -5.02 16.73
CA VAL A 34 -50.99 -5.91 15.55
C VAL A 34 -52.41 -6.39 15.23
N SER A 35 -52.72 -6.60 13.94
CA SER A 35 -53.79 -7.50 13.49
C SER A 35 -53.52 -8.10 12.11
N ASP A 36 -53.24 -9.40 12.05
CA ASP A 36 -53.19 -10.21 10.82
C ASP A 36 -54.56 -10.82 10.46
N ALA A 37 -54.90 -10.86 9.17
CA ALA A 37 -55.74 -11.87 8.49
C ALA A 37 -55.79 -11.53 6.97
N SER A 38 -55.15 -12.23 6.03
CA SER A 38 -55.09 -13.66 5.66
C SER A 38 -56.27 -14.16 4.80
N LEU A 39 -55.97 -14.59 3.55
CA LEU A 39 -56.38 -15.86 2.90
C LEU A 39 -56.22 -15.86 1.35
N LEU A 40 -55.99 -17.06 0.81
CA LEU A 40 -55.91 -17.49 -0.62
C LEU A 40 -57.33 -17.92 -1.13
N PRO A 41 -57.60 -18.37 -2.40
CA PRO A 41 -56.69 -18.99 -3.40
C PRO A 41 -56.97 -18.77 -4.94
N CYS A 42 -56.19 -19.49 -5.77
CA CYS A 42 -56.36 -20.00 -7.17
C CYS A 42 -57.58 -19.58 -8.04
N HIS A 43 -57.47 -19.35 -9.38
CA HIS A 43 -57.15 -20.35 -10.43
C HIS A 43 -57.02 -19.74 -11.88
N LEU A 44 -56.32 -20.43 -12.80
CA LEU A 44 -56.64 -20.82 -14.23
C LEU A 44 -57.40 -19.82 -15.20
N VAL A 45 -57.27 -19.76 -16.55
CA VAL A 45 -56.49 -20.46 -17.63
C VAL A 45 -56.68 -19.76 -19.02
N ASN A 46 -55.97 -20.21 -20.08
CA ASN A 46 -56.11 -19.93 -21.55
C ASN A 46 -55.45 -18.64 -22.12
N GLY A 47 -54.95 -18.62 -23.38
CA GLY A 47 -54.68 -19.74 -24.31
C GLY A 47 -54.59 -19.39 -25.82
N CYS A 48 -53.76 -20.14 -26.58
CA CYS A 48 -53.68 -20.25 -28.06
C CYS A 48 -53.09 -19.09 -28.91
N ALA A 49 -52.45 -19.30 -30.09
CA ALA A 49 -51.84 -20.50 -30.72
C ALA A 49 -51.01 -20.17 -32.02
N ALA A 50 -50.31 -21.20 -32.56
CA ALA A 50 -49.54 -21.33 -33.85
C ALA A 50 -48.03 -20.98 -33.82
N LEU A 51 -47.02 -21.83 -34.12
CA LEU A 51 -46.75 -22.95 -35.11
C LEU A 51 -46.01 -22.45 -36.38
N THR A 52 -44.96 -23.08 -36.94
CA THR A 52 -44.24 -24.38 -36.75
C THR A 52 -42.70 -24.16 -36.63
N TRP A 53 -41.70 -25.07 -36.69
CA TRP A 53 -41.50 -26.56 -36.81
C TRP A 53 -40.07 -26.92 -36.24
N ALA A 54 -39.81 -28.10 -35.65
CA ALA A 54 -39.14 -29.31 -36.22
C ALA A 54 -37.75 -29.12 -36.90
N PHE A 55 -36.66 -29.87 -36.63
CA PHE A 55 -36.38 -31.13 -35.85
C PHE A 55 -35.27 -30.84 -34.78
N GLY A 56 -34.87 -31.65 -33.79
CA GLY A 56 -34.86 -33.12 -33.52
C GLY A 56 -33.40 -33.62 -33.52
N HIS A 57 -32.76 -34.10 -32.44
CA HIS A 57 -33.14 -35.19 -31.50
C HIS A 57 -32.64 -35.00 -30.03
N LEU A 58 -33.20 -35.79 -29.09
CA LEU A 58 -32.70 -36.08 -27.71
C LEU A 58 -31.71 -37.29 -27.74
N VAL A 59 -31.06 -37.83 -26.69
CA VAL A 59 -31.40 -38.15 -25.26
C VAL A 59 -30.07 -38.23 -24.45
N THR A 60 -29.82 -37.53 -23.33
CA THR A 60 -30.27 -37.65 -21.91
C THR A 60 -29.58 -38.72 -21.03
N ILE A 61 -28.56 -38.28 -20.26
CA ILE A 61 -28.25 -38.49 -18.82
C ILE A 61 -28.47 -39.88 -18.14
N ALA A 62 -27.42 -40.43 -17.47
CA ALA A 62 -27.46 -40.97 -16.08
C ALA A 62 -26.07 -41.44 -15.54
N GLU A 63 -25.87 -41.32 -14.22
CA GLU A 63 -24.89 -41.99 -13.32
C GLU A 63 -25.66 -42.44 -12.04
N PRO A 64 -25.10 -43.08 -10.98
CA PRO A 64 -23.84 -43.84 -10.81
C PRO A 64 -24.09 -45.26 -10.16
N GLU A 65 -23.01 -45.90 -9.67
CA GLU A 65 -22.88 -46.69 -8.40
C GLU A 65 -22.23 -48.11 -8.43
N ASP A 66 -21.18 -48.23 -7.62
CA ASP A 66 -20.70 -49.31 -6.73
C ASP A 66 -20.33 -50.77 -7.12
N MET A 67 -19.05 -51.06 -6.79
CA MET A 67 -18.54 -52.17 -5.95
C MET A 67 -18.69 -53.65 -6.38
N ASN A 68 -17.53 -54.32 -6.53
CA ASN A 68 -17.35 -55.69 -6.03
C ASN A 68 -15.88 -56.04 -5.67
N GLN A 69 -15.65 -57.12 -4.90
CA GLN A 69 -14.36 -57.43 -4.24
C GLN A 69 -13.59 -58.62 -4.84
N LEU A 70 -12.28 -58.70 -4.53
CA LEU A 70 -11.48 -59.86 -4.01
C LEU A 70 -9.96 -59.59 -4.29
N ARG A 71 -9.00 -59.60 -3.33
CA ARG A 71 -8.39 -60.71 -2.54
C ARG A 71 -7.73 -61.80 -3.44
N VAL A 72 -6.49 -62.30 -3.27
CA VAL A 72 -5.36 -62.25 -2.27
C VAL A 72 -4.03 -62.38 -3.10
N GLY A 73 -2.79 -62.05 -2.73
CA GLY A 73 -2.07 -61.60 -1.52
C GLY A 73 -0.58 -61.27 -1.84
N SER A 74 0.18 -60.62 -0.95
CA SER A 74 1.08 -61.22 0.07
C SER A 74 2.47 -61.67 -0.42
N GLY A 75 3.51 -60.85 -0.16
CA GLY A 75 4.94 -61.17 -0.33
C GLY A 75 5.83 -60.02 0.17
N HIS A 76 7.00 -60.29 0.77
CA HIS A 76 7.82 -59.30 1.49
C HIS A 76 9.19 -59.02 0.85
N VAL A 77 9.61 -57.75 0.91
CA VAL A 77 10.94 -57.20 1.27
C VAL A 77 12.22 -57.93 0.78
N ALA A 78 13.07 -57.21 0.02
CA ALA A 78 14.52 -57.10 0.27
C ALA A 78 15.17 -55.93 -0.51
N TYR A 79 16.26 -55.37 0.02
CA TYR A 79 17.12 -54.34 -0.60
C TYR A 79 18.44 -54.98 -1.08
N LEU A 80 19.02 -54.49 -2.19
CA LEU A 80 20.44 -54.54 -2.65
C LEU A 80 20.45 -54.16 -4.17
N GLY A 81 21.50 -53.60 -4.80
CA GLY A 81 22.79 -53.12 -4.32
C GLY A 81 23.84 -53.07 -5.46
N ALA A 82 24.77 -52.09 -5.44
CA ALA A 82 25.94 -51.95 -6.33
C ALA A 82 25.73 -51.41 -7.78
N ARG A 83 26.84 -51.29 -8.53
CA ARG A 83 27.10 -50.44 -9.73
C ARG A 83 27.84 -51.22 -10.85
N ASP A 84 28.25 -50.48 -11.89
CA ASP A 84 29.44 -50.73 -12.75
C ASP A 84 29.29 -51.75 -13.91
N LEU A 85 30.02 -51.67 -15.05
CA LEU A 85 30.70 -50.57 -15.79
C LEU A 85 31.12 -51.12 -17.19
N VAL A 86 31.35 -50.27 -18.21
CA VAL A 86 32.00 -50.61 -19.52
C VAL A 86 31.15 -51.53 -20.45
N GLY A 87 31.25 -51.54 -21.79
CA GLY A 87 31.91 -50.62 -22.74
C GLY A 87 31.80 -51.09 -24.22
N ARG A 88 32.39 -50.30 -25.13
CA ARG A 88 32.25 -50.38 -26.60
C ARG A 88 32.96 -51.58 -27.24
N THR A 89 32.46 -52.02 -28.41
CA THR A 89 33.33 -52.19 -29.61
C THR A 89 32.58 -52.01 -30.94
N LEU A 90 33.33 -51.76 -32.02
CA LEU A 90 32.87 -51.56 -33.40
C LEU A 90 33.40 -52.68 -34.31
N THR A 91 32.74 -52.91 -35.46
CA THR A 91 33.32 -52.84 -36.84
C THR A 91 32.38 -53.52 -37.86
N GLY A 92 32.54 -53.26 -39.18
CA GLY A 92 31.85 -54.07 -40.21
C GLY A 92 31.50 -53.41 -41.55
N MET A 93 32.39 -52.64 -42.19
CA MET A 93 32.15 -52.18 -43.58
C MET A 93 32.47 -53.25 -44.63
N LYS A 94 31.56 -53.47 -45.60
CA LYS A 94 31.90 -53.86 -46.99
C LYS A 94 30.74 -53.50 -47.95
N ARG A 95 31.08 -52.99 -49.14
CA ARG A 95 30.13 -52.61 -50.21
C ARG A 95 30.21 -53.56 -51.39
N ARG A 96 29.09 -53.78 -52.09
CA ARG A 96 29.02 -53.98 -53.57
C ARG A 96 27.63 -53.59 -54.07
N CYS A 97 27.51 -53.27 -55.37
CA CYS A 97 26.34 -52.58 -55.93
C CYS A 97 25.66 -53.39 -57.06
N ARG A 98 24.34 -53.27 -57.21
CA ARG A 98 23.70 -52.84 -58.49
C ARG A 98 22.17 -52.60 -58.41
N VAL A 99 21.82 -51.31 -58.41
CA VAL A 99 20.70 -50.65 -59.13
C VAL A 99 19.47 -51.48 -59.56
N LYS A 100 18.28 -51.08 -59.06
CA LYS A 100 17.08 -50.88 -59.89
C LYS A 100 16.20 -49.75 -59.31
N LYS A 101 15.25 -49.26 -60.11
CA LYS A 101 14.56 -47.96 -59.95
C LYS A 101 13.57 -47.91 -58.77
N LEU A 102 13.56 -46.81 -58.02
CA LEU A 102 12.41 -45.89 -57.90
C LEU A 102 12.83 -44.60 -57.15
N ARG A 103 12.24 -43.45 -57.52
CA ARG A 103 12.47 -42.16 -56.84
C ARG A 103 11.34 -41.93 -55.83
N ALA A 104 11.66 -42.02 -54.54
CA ALA A 104 10.84 -41.47 -53.48
C ALA A 104 11.58 -40.24 -52.91
N ALA A 105 11.10 -39.04 -53.23
CA ALA A 105 11.59 -37.82 -52.60
C ALA A 105 10.89 -37.65 -51.25
N ALA A 106 11.57 -38.03 -50.16
CA ALA A 106 11.07 -37.77 -48.82
C ALA A 106 11.14 -36.26 -48.54
N SER A 107 10.01 -35.57 -48.72
CA SER A 107 9.86 -34.16 -48.39
C SER A 107 10.23 -33.93 -46.92
N ARG A 108 11.09 -32.93 -46.67
CA ARG A 108 11.38 -32.48 -45.31
C ARG A 108 10.13 -31.86 -44.71
N VAL A 109 9.40 -32.63 -43.90
CA VAL A 109 8.43 -32.06 -42.95
C VAL A 109 9.25 -31.35 -41.87
N LEU A 110 9.52 -30.07 -42.08
CA LEU A 110 9.85 -29.17 -40.99
C LEU A 110 8.65 -29.20 -40.03
N PRO A 111 8.84 -29.42 -38.72
CA PRO A 111 7.79 -29.11 -37.76
C PRO A 111 7.58 -27.60 -37.83
N LEU A 112 6.52 -27.18 -38.51
CA LEU A 112 6.13 -25.78 -38.56
C LEU A 112 5.60 -25.43 -37.16
N TRP A 113 6.51 -25.02 -36.28
CA TRP A 113 6.17 -24.35 -35.04
C TRP A 113 5.51 -23.04 -35.42
N ILE A 114 4.19 -23.12 -35.61
CA ILE A 114 3.31 -21.95 -35.62
C ILE A 114 3.47 -21.36 -34.23
N PHE A 115 4.35 -20.37 -34.14
CA PHE A 115 4.28 -19.39 -33.07
C PHE A 115 2.89 -18.80 -33.15
N PHE A 116 2.01 -19.26 -32.26
CA PHE A 116 0.88 -18.46 -31.84
C PHE A 116 1.46 -17.23 -31.16
N CYS A 117 1.80 -16.23 -31.98
CA CYS A 117 1.73 -14.84 -31.59
C CYS A 117 0.25 -14.54 -31.32
N GLY A 118 -0.25 -15.04 -30.18
CA GLY A 118 -1.28 -14.33 -29.45
C GLY A 118 -0.74 -12.94 -29.27
N GLY A 119 -1.31 -11.98 -29.99
CA GLY A 119 -0.76 -10.64 -30.07
C GLY A 119 -0.76 -10.06 -28.67
N PHE A 120 0.43 -9.89 -28.08
CA PHE A 120 0.60 -9.13 -26.87
C PHE A 120 0.24 -7.68 -27.20
N ILE A 121 -1.04 -7.35 -27.01
CA ILE A 121 -1.48 -5.97 -26.84
C ILE A 121 -0.98 -5.55 -25.45
N THR A 122 0.34 -5.34 -25.33
CA THR A 122 0.80 -4.23 -24.52
C THR A 122 0.11 -3.02 -25.12
N ALA A 123 -0.90 -2.49 -24.41
CA ALA A 123 -1.52 -1.24 -24.80
C ALA A 123 -0.41 -0.19 -24.80
N LEU A 124 0.02 0.18 -26.02
CA LEU A 124 0.95 1.26 -26.26
C LEU A 124 0.18 2.58 -26.13
N HIS A 125 -0.29 2.85 -24.91
CA HIS A 125 -0.63 4.18 -24.46
C HIS A 125 0.54 5.12 -24.84
N GLY A 126 0.24 6.37 -25.16
CA GLY A 126 1.25 7.29 -25.68
C GLY A 126 2.45 7.40 -24.74
N GLN A 127 3.64 7.76 -25.25
CA GLN A 127 4.80 8.11 -24.41
C GLN A 127 4.60 9.45 -23.65
N ASN A 128 3.35 9.88 -23.59
CA ASN A 128 2.77 11.14 -23.15
C ASN A 128 1.76 10.94 -22.00
N ASP A 129 1.33 9.69 -21.78
CA ASP A 129 0.25 9.29 -20.88
C ASP A 129 0.78 8.98 -19.47
N TRP A 130 -0.13 8.80 -18.52
CA TRP A 130 0.16 8.31 -17.17
C TRP A 130 -0.86 7.23 -16.77
N PRO A 131 -0.76 6.00 -17.32
CA PRO A 131 -1.84 5.01 -17.28
C PRO A 131 -1.94 4.18 -16.00
N ALA A 132 -1.01 4.36 -15.05
CA ALA A 132 -1.03 3.67 -13.76
C ALA A 132 -0.54 4.60 -12.62
N PRO A 133 -0.86 4.32 -11.34
CA PRO A 133 -0.38 5.13 -10.20
C PRO A 133 1.17 5.14 -10.10
N GLY A 134 1.80 4.10 -10.63
CA GLY A 134 3.24 3.94 -10.77
C GLY A 134 3.83 4.45 -12.10
N HIS A 135 3.05 5.16 -12.94
CA HIS A 135 3.23 5.36 -14.39
C HIS A 135 3.20 4.05 -15.21
N ASP A 136 3.90 3.02 -14.75
CA ASP A 136 4.01 1.69 -15.36
C ASP A 136 3.83 0.59 -14.31
N SER A 137 3.75 -0.67 -14.75
CA SER A 137 3.60 -1.83 -13.86
C SER A 137 4.80 -2.06 -12.92
N GLY A 138 5.93 -1.39 -13.17
CA GLY A 138 7.13 -1.45 -12.34
C GLY A 138 7.25 -0.30 -11.36
N ASN A 139 6.25 0.58 -11.24
CA ASN A 139 6.27 1.76 -10.37
C ASN A 139 7.47 2.71 -10.59
N GLN A 140 8.05 2.79 -11.80
CA GLN A 140 9.22 3.65 -12.01
C GLN A 140 8.91 5.14 -11.90
N ARG A 141 7.67 5.55 -12.21
CA ARG A 141 7.25 6.98 -12.22
C ARG A 141 8.20 7.90 -12.99
N TYR A 142 8.68 7.40 -14.12
CA TYR A 142 9.59 8.10 -15.01
C TYR A 142 8.90 8.43 -16.33
N SER A 143 8.58 9.71 -16.53
CA SER A 143 8.05 10.18 -17.81
C SER A 143 9.17 10.45 -18.81
N ARG A 144 8.92 10.10 -20.08
CA ARG A 144 9.83 10.44 -21.20
C ARG A 144 9.69 11.88 -21.69
N LEU A 145 8.75 12.66 -21.13
CA LEU A 145 8.52 14.05 -21.50
C LEU A 145 9.63 14.97 -20.98
N ALA A 146 10.11 15.85 -21.87
CA ALA A 146 11.26 16.73 -21.62
C ALA A 146 11.07 18.18 -22.10
N GLN A 147 9.83 18.58 -22.44
CA GLN A 147 9.54 19.98 -22.78
C GLN A 147 9.82 20.89 -21.57
N ILE A 148 9.40 20.45 -20.39
CA ILE A 148 9.84 21.00 -19.10
C ILE A 148 11.15 20.29 -18.72
N ASN A 149 12.22 21.07 -18.53
CA ASN A 149 13.57 20.60 -18.26
C ASN A 149 14.36 21.60 -17.41
N THR A 150 15.56 21.23 -16.97
CA THR A 150 16.42 22.03 -16.08
C THR A 150 16.73 23.45 -16.58
N ARG A 151 16.54 23.77 -17.87
CA ARG A 151 16.77 25.11 -18.44
C ARG A 151 15.55 26.03 -18.44
N ASN A 152 14.34 25.50 -18.24
CA ASN A 152 13.10 26.28 -18.37
C ASN A 152 12.07 26.06 -17.25
N VAL A 153 12.28 25.10 -16.33
CA VAL A 153 11.37 24.83 -15.20
C VAL A 153 11.10 26.05 -14.33
N SER A 154 12.04 26.98 -14.22
CA SER A 154 11.88 28.27 -13.54
C SER A 154 10.78 29.18 -14.11
N ARG A 155 10.27 28.87 -15.31
CA ARG A 155 9.15 29.56 -15.97
C ARG A 155 7.79 28.89 -15.77
N LEU A 156 7.68 27.81 -14.98
CA LEU A 156 6.39 27.16 -14.76
C LEU A 156 5.38 28.08 -14.06
N VAL A 157 4.16 28.09 -14.58
CA VAL A 157 3.01 28.84 -14.04
C VAL A 157 1.81 27.91 -13.86
N PRO A 158 0.87 28.23 -12.94
CA PRO A 158 -0.41 27.54 -12.87
C PRO A 158 -1.17 27.60 -14.21
N ALA A 159 -1.79 26.49 -14.58
CA ALA A 159 -2.58 26.31 -15.80
C ALA A 159 -4.07 26.38 -15.49
N TRP A 160 -4.51 25.57 -14.53
CA TRP A 160 -5.89 25.44 -14.05
C TRP A 160 -5.91 24.69 -12.71
N SER A 161 -7.05 24.67 -12.02
CA SER A 161 -7.26 23.88 -10.80
C SER A 161 -8.69 23.35 -10.71
N TYR A 162 -8.87 22.15 -10.15
CA TYR A 162 -10.19 21.52 -9.95
C TYR A 162 -10.45 21.26 -8.46
N GLN A 163 -11.67 21.56 -7.99
CA GLN A 163 -12.04 21.44 -6.58
C GLN A 163 -12.49 20.00 -6.27
N LEU A 164 -11.75 19.30 -5.41
CA LEU A 164 -12.04 17.92 -5.01
C LEU A 164 -13.08 17.88 -3.89
N ARG A 165 -12.98 18.75 -2.88
CA ARG A 165 -13.99 18.76 -1.80
C ARG A 165 -15.37 19.16 -2.35
N LYS A 166 -16.25 18.15 -2.51
CA LYS A 166 -17.69 18.30 -2.78
C LYS A 166 -18.39 19.03 -1.63
N GLU A 167 -19.49 19.71 -1.95
CA GLU A 167 -20.37 20.30 -0.93
C GLU A 167 -20.98 19.20 -0.04
N GLY A 168 -21.24 19.52 1.23
CA GLY A 168 -21.69 18.55 2.25
C GLY A 168 -20.61 17.55 2.70
N ALA A 169 -19.57 17.30 1.91
CA ALA A 169 -18.50 16.37 2.28
C ALA A 169 -17.60 16.91 3.41
N LEU A 170 -17.32 16.02 4.37
CA LEU A 170 -16.32 16.24 5.41
C LEU A 170 -14.92 16.28 4.78
N PHE A 171 -14.11 17.26 5.19
CA PHE A 171 -12.77 17.45 4.63
C PHE A 171 -11.82 16.31 5.02
N ARG A 172 -11.07 15.81 4.02
CA ARG A 172 -9.94 14.90 4.16
C ARG A 172 -8.96 15.24 3.02
N PRO A 173 -7.65 15.45 3.28
CA PRO A 173 -6.68 15.77 2.23
C PRO A 173 -6.61 14.68 1.17
N SER A 174 -6.46 15.06 -0.10
CA SER A 174 -6.35 14.08 -1.19
C SER A 174 -4.98 13.40 -1.22
N GLU A 175 -4.96 12.08 -1.06
CA GLU A 175 -3.80 11.22 -1.32
C GLU A 175 -3.73 10.74 -2.79
N SER A 176 -4.59 11.25 -3.66
CA SER A 176 -4.80 10.70 -5.00
C SER A 176 -3.60 10.88 -5.95
N ILE A 177 -3.36 9.86 -6.77
CA ILE A 177 -2.52 9.88 -7.96
C ILE A 177 -3.47 9.79 -9.17
N PRO A 178 -3.65 10.85 -9.97
CA PRO A 178 -4.50 10.82 -11.16
C PRO A 178 -3.93 9.90 -12.26
N LEU A 179 -4.75 9.51 -13.23
CA LEU A 179 -4.32 8.81 -14.45
C LEU A 179 -4.59 9.68 -15.68
N LEU A 180 -3.64 9.82 -16.61
CA LEU A 180 -3.95 10.29 -17.97
C LEU A 180 -3.93 9.09 -18.92
N ILE A 181 -5.02 8.87 -19.65
CA ILE A 181 -5.15 7.77 -20.62
C ILE A 181 -5.97 8.24 -21.82
N ASP A 182 -5.44 8.06 -23.04
CA ASP A 182 -6.14 8.32 -24.30
C ASP A 182 -6.75 9.75 -24.37
N GLY A 183 -6.04 10.74 -23.82
CA GLY A 183 -6.44 12.14 -23.78
C GLY A 183 -7.46 12.52 -22.69
N ILE A 184 -7.78 11.62 -21.76
CA ILE A 184 -8.69 11.87 -20.62
C ILE A 184 -7.93 11.79 -19.30
N LEU A 185 -8.20 12.74 -18.39
CA LEU A 185 -7.63 12.78 -17.04
C LEU A 185 -8.63 12.23 -16.02
N TYR A 186 -8.34 11.06 -15.44
CA TYR A 186 -9.14 10.44 -14.39
C TYR A 186 -8.57 10.75 -13.01
N ILE A 187 -9.45 11.11 -12.07
CA ILE A 187 -9.09 11.37 -10.68
C ILE A 187 -10.15 10.82 -9.72
N SER A 188 -9.72 9.99 -8.77
CA SER A 188 -10.47 9.65 -7.55
C SER A 188 -10.02 10.55 -6.39
N TRP A 189 -10.82 10.69 -5.34
CA TRP A 189 -10.41 11.40 -4.13
C TRP A 189 -11.24 10.94 -2.91
N PRO A 190 -10.84 11.30 -1.67
CA PRO A 190 -11.49 10.78 -0.46
C PRO A 190 -13.01 10.94 -0.46
N ARG A 191 -13.70 9.97 0.19
CA ARG A 191 -15.17 9.78 0.16
C ARG A 191 -15.74 9.22 -1.15
N PHE A 192 -14.98 8.37 -1.85
CA PHE A 192 -15.47 7.54 -2.96
C PHE A 192 -16.04 8.32 -4.15
N HIS A 193 -15.48 9.51 -4.37
CA HIS A 193 -15.78 10.36 -5.52
C HIS A 193 -14.76 10.14 -6.63
N LEU A 194 -15.21 10.19 -7.88
CA LEU A 194 -14.37 10.12 -9.08
C LEU A 194 -14.83 11.13 -10.13
N ALA A 195 -13.93 11.56 -11.01
CA ALA A 195 -14.27 12.29 -12.22
C ALA A 195 -13.32 11.97 -13.38
N ALA A 196 -13.83 12.12 -14.60
CA ALA A 196 -13.04 12.28 -15.81
C ALA A 196 -13.06 13.75 -16.24
N LEU A 197 -11.89 14.30 -16.55
CA LEU A 197 -11.66 15.70 -16.88
C LEU A 197 -10.96 15.84 -18.24
N GLU A 198 -11.19 16.97 -18.92
CA GLU A 198 -10.33 17.48 -19.99
C GLU A 198 -8.97 17.92 -19.41
N PRO A 199 -7.83 17.35 -19.85
CA PRO A 199 -6.53 17.59 -19.22
C PRO A 199 -5.98 19.02 -19.38
N GLU A 200 -6.39 19.76 -20.41
CA GLU A 200 -5.91 21.13 -20.66
C GLU A 200 -6.69 22.20 -19.89
N THR A 201 -7.89 21.87 -19.39
CA THR A 201 -8.87 22.83 -18.85
C THR A 201 -9.42 22.48 -17.47
N GLY A 202 -9.37 21.19 -17.06
CA GLY A 202 -10.05 20.70 -15.86
C GLY A 202 -11.58 20.59 -15.98
N LYS A 203 -12.15 20.76 -17.18
CA LYS A 203 -13.60 20.64 -17.44
C LYS A 203 -14.06 19.20 -17.26
N VAL A 204 -15.15 19.00 -16.51
CA VAL A 204 -15.74 17.68 -16.24
C VAL A 204 -16.35 17.09 -17.51
N LEU A 205 -15.98 15.84 -17.82
CA LEU A 205 -16.58 14.98 -18.84
C LEU A 205 -17.67 14.09 -18.24
N TRP A 206 -17.39 13.52 -17.07
CA TRP A 206 -18.35 12.88 -16.17
C TRP A 206 -17.83 12.92 -14.72
N ASP A 207 -18.73 12.87 -13.75
CA ASP A 207 -18.39 12.60 -12.35
C ASP A 207 -19.23 11.45 -11.77
N TYR A 208 -18.70 10.81 -10.74
CA TYR A 208 -19.30 9.68 -10.06
C TYR A 208 -19.11 9.80 -8.54
N THR A 209 -20.01 9.20 -7.77
CA THR A 209 -19.91 9.11 -6.31
C THR A 209 -20.49 7.77 -5.89
N ALA A 210 -19.66 6.94 -5.26
CA ALA A 210 -20.07 5.61 -4.80
C ALA A 210 -20.94 5.68 -3.53
N ARG A 211 -21.47 4.53 -3.12
CA ARG A 211 -22.18 4.39 -1.84
C ARG A 211 -21.21 4.62 -0.67
N GLY A 212 -21.73 5.06 0.48
CA GLY A 212 -20.92 5.39 1.66
C GLY A 212 -20.31 6.81 1.69
N ALA A 213 -20.25 7.52 0.55
CA ALA A 213 -19.59 8.82 0.42
C ALA A 213 -19.96 9.88 1.49
N TYR A 214 -21.22 9.93 1.91
CA TYR A 214 -21.70 10.91 2.90
C TYR A 214 -21.96 10.31 4.30
N VAL A 215 -21.48 9.10 4.58
CA VAL A 215 -21.75 8.37 5.83
C VAL A 215 -20.67 8.65 6.88
N GLY A 216 -21.05 9.33 7.96
CA GLY A 216 -20.31 9.42 9.24
C GLY A 216 -18.86 9.90 9.17
N ASN A 217 -18.10 9.64 10.24
CA ASN A 217 -16.66 9.94 10.35
C ASN A 217 -15.77 8.75 9.95
N GLY A 218 -16.23 7.92 9.01
CA GLY A 218 -15.54 6.69 8.60
C GLY A 218 -14.18 6.90 7.94
N LEU A 219 -13.43 5.80 7.82
CA LEU A 219 -12.27 5.70 6.95
C LEU A 219 -12.70 5.93 5.48
N ALA A 220 -11.87 6.64 4.73
CA ALA A 220 -12.32 7.28 3.48
C ALA A 220 -11.20 7.62 2.50
N ASP A 221 -9.98 7.12 2.69
CA ASP A 221 -8.86 7.48 1.81
C ASP A 221 -9.00 6.85 0.42
N MET A 222 -8.56 7.58 -0.59
CA MET A 222 -8.41 7.07 -1.96
C MET A 222 -7.09 7.58 -2.54
N ARG A 223 -6.19 6.65 -2.85
CA ARG A 223 -4.84 6.94 -3.35
C ARG A 223 -4.72 6.89 -4.85
N SER A 224 -5.60 6.17 -5.56
CA SER A 224 -5.76 6.25 -7.02
C SER A 224 -6.97 5.41 -7.47
N MET A 225 -6.98 5.02 -8.74
CA MET A 225 -7.85 4.05 -9.39
C MET A 225 -6.98 3.23 -10.36
N ALA A 226 -7.54 2.20 -10.98
CA ALA A 226 -6.89 1.43 -12.06
C ALA A 226 -7.70 1.52 -13.35
N TYR A 227 -7.04 1.25 -14.47
CA TYR A 227 -7.67 1.18 -15.80
C TYR A 227 -7.53 -0.23 -16.36
N TRP A 228 -8.60 -0.74 -16.94
CA TRP A 228 -8.58 -1.89 -17.82
C TRP A 228 -8.95 -1.43 -19.23
N PRO A 229 -8.13 -1.70 -20.27
CA PRO A 229 -8.33 -1.16 -21.62
C PRO A 229 -9.51 -1.78 -22.39
N GLY A 230 -10.27 -2.69 -21.77
CA GLY A 230 -11.31 -3.45 -22.45
C GLY A 230 -10.76 -4.41 -23.50
N ASP A 231 -11.64 -4.88 -24.39
CA ASP A 231 -11.27 -5.70 -25.55
C ASP A 231 -12.32 -5.59 -26.68
N ARG A 232 -12.51 -6.68 -27.46
CA ARG A 232 -13.54 -6.75 -28.51
C ARG A 232 -14.97 -6.92 -27.98
N GLN A 233 -15.16 -7.26 -26.70
CA GLN A 233 -16.46 -7.57 -26.09
C GLN A 233 -16.87 -6.56 -25.02
N ALA A 234 -15.89 -6.02 -24.27
CA ALA A 234 -16.14 -5.00 -23.25
C ALA A 234 -15.38 -3.69 -23.59
N PRO A 235 -15.98 -2.52 -23.32
CA PRO A 235 -15.29 -1.23 -23.45
C PRO A 235 -14.22 -1.06 -22.36
N PRO A 236 -13.39 0.00 -22.41
CA PRO A 236 -12.47 0.32 -21.33
C PRO A 236 -13.19 0.70 -20.02
N GLU A 237 -12.57 0.37 -18.90
CA GLU A 237 -13.14 0.45 -17.55
C GLU A 237 -12.19 1.09 -16.53
N ILE A 238 -12.76 1.83 -15.58
CA ILE A 238 -12.09 2.35 -14.39
C ILE A 238 -12.49 1.50 -13.19
N LEU A 239 -11.49 0.96 -12.50
CA LEU A 239 -11.63 0.02 -11.39
C LEU A 239 -11.11 0.68 -10.11
N PHE A 240 -11.91 0.69 -9.04
CA PHE A 240 -11.49 1.24 -7.75
C PHE A 240 -12.16 0.50 -6.59
N GLY A 241 -11.53 0.51 -5.42
CA GLY A 241 -12.13 -0.01 -4.20
C GLY A 241 -12.61 1.09 -3.26
N THR A 242 -13.47 0.73 -2.31
CA THR A 242 -13.92 1.62 -1.23
C THR A 242 -13.51 1.08 0.14
N GLU A 243 -13.48 1.98 1.12
CA GLU A 243 -13.28 1.62 2.53
C GLU A 243 -14.49 0.85 3.10
N GLU A 244 -15.63 0.85 2.43
CA GLU A 244 -16.77 -0.02 2.79
C GLU A 244 -16.55 -1.50 2.41
N GLY A 245 -15.44 -1.84 1.76
CA GLY A 245 -15.13 -3.22 1.36
C GLY A 245 -15.80 -3.63 0.05
N GLU A 246 -15.98 -2.68 -0.86
CA GLU A 246 -16.51 -2.91 -2.20
C GLU A 246 -15.42 -2.68 -3.25
N LEU A 247 -15.46 -3.43 -4.36
CA LEU A 247 -14.70 -3.19 -5.59
C LEU A 247 -15.68 -2.82 -6.70
N TYR A 248 -15.50 -1.65 -7.31
CA TYR A 248 -16.35 -1.10 -8.37
C TYR A 248 -15.67 -1.21 -9.74
N ALA A 249 -16.49 -1.41 -10.78
CA ALA A 249 -16.11 -1.23 -12.19
C ALA A 249 -17.04 -0.20 -12.86
N LEU A 250 -16.47 0.87 -13.41
CA LEU A 250 -17.18 1.90 -14.18
C LEU A 250 -16.72 1.90 -15.64
N ASN A 251 -17.63 2.12 -16.58
CA ASN A 251 -17.27 2.38 -17.97
C ASN A 251 -16.48 3.71 -18.08
N ALA A 252 -15.22 3.64 -18.55
CA ALA A 252 -14.28 4.76 -18.51
C ALA A 252 -14.78 6.00 -19.30
N LYS A 253 -15.58 5.81 -20.35
CA LYS A 253 -16.12 6.91 -21.16
C LYS A 253 -17.34 7.61 -20.54
N THR A 254 -18.06 6.99 -19.61
CA THR A 254 -19.37 7.48 -19.14
C THR A 254 -19.55 7.53 -17.62
N GLY A 255 -18.62 7.00 -16.83
CA GLY A 255 -18.70 6.96 -15.36
C GLY A 255 -19.79 6.04 -14.81
N LYS A 256 -20.50 5.28 -15.66
CA LYS A 256 -21.59 4.39 -15.25
C LYS A 256 -21.06 3.03 -14.79
N PRO A 257 -21.61 2.43 -13.71
CA PRO A 257 -21.29 1.06 -13.31
C PRO A 257 -21.49 0.05 -14.44
N VAL A 258 -20.65 -1.00 -14.48
CA VAL A 258 -20.66 -2.05 -15.50
C VAL A 258 -21.60 -3.19 -15.07
N PRO A 259 -22.79 -3.38 -15.68
CA PRO A 259 -23.82 -4.28 -15.15
C PRO A 259 -23.35 -5.73 -14.92
N GLY A 260 -22.49 -6.25 -15.80
CA GLY A 260 -21.98 -7.62 -15.74
C GLY A 260 -20.94 -7.88 -14.65
N PHE A 261 -20.39 -6.85 -13.99
CA PHE A 261 -19.34 -7.00 -12.99
C PHE A 261 -19.93 -7.17 -11.58
N GLY A 262 -19.79 -8.37 -11.00
CA GLY A 262 -20.31 -8.68 -9.67
C GLY A 262 -21.83 -8.56 -9.61
N ASN A 263 -22.32 -7.62 -8.81
CA ASN A 263 -23.72 -7.23 -8.71
C ASN A 263 -23.86 -5.77 -9.21
N GLU A 264 -24.25 -5.61 -10.48
CA GLU A 264 -24.50 -4.31 -11.13
C GLU A 264 -23.32 -3.31 -11.02
N GLY A 265 -22.10 -3.81 -11.26
CA GLY A 265 -20.86 -3.01 -11.24
C GLY A 265 -20.11 -3.04 -9.93
N VAL A 266 -20.52 -3.86 -8.95
CA VAL A 266 -19.93 -3.91 -7.60
C VAL A 266 -19.70 -5.34 -7.11
N VAL A 267 -18.49 -5.64 -6.63
CA VAL A 267 -18.15 -6.86 -5.89
C VAL A 267 -18.01 -6.53 -4.41
N ASN A 268 -18.72 -7.26 -3.54
CA ASN A 268 -18.53 -7.19 -2.09
C ASN A 268 -17.35 -8.08 -1.68
N LEU A 269 -16.34 -7.49 -1.02
CA LEU A 269 -15.11 -8.15 -0.62
C LEU A 269 -15.21 -8.82 0.77
N LYS A 270 -16.21 -8.45 1.58
CA LYS A 270 -16.47 -8.92 2.95
C LYS A 270 -17.18 -10.29 2.97
N THR A 271 -16.51 -11.31 2.43
CA THR A 271 -17.03 -12.70 2.45
C THR A 271 -16.91 -13.33 3.84
N PRO A 272 -17.77 -14.30 4.22
CA PRO A 272 -17.69 -14.94 5.55
C PRO A 272 -16.33 -15.58 5.87
N GLU A 273 -15.64 -16.11 4.85
CA GLU A 273 -14.26 -16.61 4.97
C GLU A 273 -13.30 -15.48 5.36
N VAL A 274 -13.20 -14.42 4.55
CA VAL A 274 -12.22 -13.35 4.78
C VAL A 274 -12.55 -12.53 6.02
N MET A 275 -13.82 -12.42 6.42
CA MET A 275 -14.20 -11.74 7.65
C MET A 275 -13.89 -12.55 8.92
N ASN A 276 -13.49 -13.83 8.85
CA ASN A 276 -13.10 -14.67 10.00
C ASN A 276 -14.10 -14.75 11.18
N GLY A 277 -15.38 -14.41 10.97
CA GLY A 277 -16.38 -14.26 12.03
C GLY A 277 -16.48 -12.88 12.70
N PHE A 278 -15.80 -11.86 12.15
CA PHE A 278 -15.77 -10.46 12.63
C PHE A 278 -16.56 -9.51 11.70
N PRO A 279 -17.87 -9.73 11.42
CA PRO A 279 -18.60 -9.03 10.35
C PRO A 279 -18.76 -7.51 10.54
N ARG A 280 -18.36 -6.97 11.70
CA ARG A 280 -18.41 -5.53 12.04
C ARG A 280 -17.06 -4.83 11.95
N MET A 281 -15.95 -5.57 11.81
CA MET A 281 -14.62 -4.98 11.67
C MET A 281 -14.41 -4.41 10.27
N HIS A 282 -13.46 -3.48 10.16
CA HIS A 282 -13.11 -2.88 8.88
C HIS A 282 -12.47 -3.89 7.94
N LEU A 283 -12.89 -3.83 6.69
CA LEU A 283 -12.13 -4.31 5.55
C LEU A 283 -12.47 -3.36 4.41
N GLY A 284 -11.46 -2.67 3.90
CA GLY A 284 -11.59 -1.66 2.87
C GLY A 284 -10.52 -1.80 1.80
N ILE A 285 -10.54 -0.89 0.83
CA ILE A 285 -9.46 -0.66 -0.13
C ILE A 285 -9.24 0.84 -0.25
N THR A 286 -8.00 1.27 0.00
CA THR A 286 -7.54 2.67 -0.11
C THR A 286 -6.69 2.93 -1.35
N SER A 287 -6.00 1.92 -1.87
CA SER A 287 -5.12 1.99 -3.03
C SER A 287 -5.75 1.38 -4.28
N ALA A 288 -5.23 1.70 -5.46
CA ALA A 288 -5.74 1.11 -6.70
C ALA A 288 -5.49 -0.41 -6.72
N PRO A 289 -6.47 -1.22 -7.18
CA PRO A 289 -6.23 -2.63 -7.46
C PRO A 289 -5.26 -2.77 -8.64
N PHE A 290 -4.59 -3.91 -8.76
CA PHE A 290 -3.67 -4.17 -9.87
C PHE A 290 -4.39 -4.89 -11.02
N VAL A 291 -4.26 -4.41 -12.26
CA VAL A 291 -4.85 -5.05 -13.45
C VAL A 291 -3.81 -5.89 -14.17
N TYR A 292 -4.10 -7.19 -14.34
CA TYR A 292 -3.24 -8.15 -15.05
C TYR A 292 -4.08 -8.97 -16.04
N MET A 293 -3.99 -8.65 -17.33
CA MET A 293 -4.77 -9.30 -18.40
C MET A 293 -6.29 -9.19 -18.13
N ASP A 294 -7.00 -10.31 -17.93
CA ASP A 294 -8.42 -10.37 -17.57
C ASP A 294 -8.65 -10.44 -16.04
N LEU A 295 -7.64 -10.14 -15.23
CA LEU A 295 -7.73 -10.12 -13.76
C LEU A 295 -7.61 -8.70 -13.20
N VAL A 296 -8.43 -8.42 -12.18
CA VAL A 296 -8.25 -7.29 -11.25
C VAL A 296 -7.90 -7.88 -9.87
N ILE A 297 -6.81 -7.40 -9.28
CA ILE A 297 -6.18 -7.98 -8.08
C ILE A 297 -6.26 -6.98 -6.93
N THR A 298 -6.90 -7.39 -5.83
CA THR A 298 -7.16 -6.56 -4.65
C THR A 298 -6.29 -6.97 -3.48
N GLY A 299 -5.64 -5.99 -2.86
CA GLY A 299 -5.23 -6.07 -1.46
C GLY A 299 -6.37 -5.65 -0.53
N SER A 300 -6.04 -5.16 0.67
CA SER A 300 -7.00 -4.67 1.66
C SER A 300 -6.38 -3.66 2.62
N HIS A 301 -7.24 -2.83 3.23
CA HIS A 301 -6.98 -2.02 4.40
C HIS A 301 -7.83 -2.56 5.54
N LEU A 302 -7.22 -2.76 6.71
CA LEU A 302 -7.84 -3.31 7.92
C LEU A 302 -7.75 -2.26 9.04
N VAL A 303 -8.22 -2.54 10.26
CA VAL A 303 -8.01 -1.57 11.36
C VAL A 303 -6.71 -1.86 12.10
N ASP A 304 -5.66 -1.16 11.69
CA ASP A 304 -4.36 -1.07 12.38
C ASP A 304 -4.54 -0.70 13.86
N GLU A 305 -3.57 -1.06 14.70
CA GLU A 305 -3.50 -0.77 16.15
C GLU A 305 -4.65 -1.30 17.03
N THR A 306 -5.77 -1.86 16.51
CA THR A 306 -7.01 -2.12 17.32
C THR A 306 -7.19 -3.51 17.92
N GLY A 307 -6.36 -4.48 17.56
CA GLY A 307 -6.44 -5.85 18.08
C GLY A 307 -5.81 -6.85 17.12
N SER A 308 -5.45 -8.03 17.62
CA SER A 308 -4.73 -9.03 16.81
C SER A 308 -5.64 -9.86 15.89
N LYS A 309 -6.93 -9.96 16.21
CA LYS A 309 -7.89 -10.83 15.51
C LYS A 309 -8.90 -10.01 14.72
N GLY A 310 -9.26 -10.50 13.53
CA GLY A 310 -10.12 -9.77 12.61
C GLY A 310 -10.14 -10.37 11.21
N PRO A 311 -10.57 -9.59 10.20
CA PRO A 311 -10.57 -10.02 8.81
C PRO A 311 -9.16 -10.27 8.28
N ALA A 312 -9.02 -11.23 7.36
CA ALA A 312 -7.73 -11.59 6.77
C ALA A 312 -7.22 -10.54 5.77
N GLY A 313 -5.89 -10.37 5.71
CA GLY A 313 -5.19 -9.52 4.72
C GLY A 313 -5.10 -10.11 3.31
N ASP A 314 -5.78 -11.23 3.06
CA ASP A 314 -5.61 -12.10 1.89
C ASP A 314 -5.76 -11.36 0.55
N VAL A 315 -4.72 -11.45 -0.28
CA VAL A 315 -4.70 -10.90 -1.63
C VAL A 315 -5.55 -11.80 -2.54
N ARG A 316 -6.46 -11.20 -3.29
CA ARG A 316 -7.44 -11.91 -4.13
C ARG A 316 -7.46 -11.36 -5.55
N ALA A 317 -7.61 -12.25 -6.53
CA ALA A 317 -7.81 -11.87 -7.93
C ALA A 317 -9.21 -12.25 -8.40
N TRP A 318 -9.83 -11.32 -9.13
CA TRP A 318 -11.18 -11.41 -9.66
C TRP A 318 -11.14 -11.28 -11.18
N ASN A 319 -12.01 -12.01 -11.89
CA ASN A 319 -12.15 -11.86 -13.32
C ASN A 319 -12.78 -10.48 -13.62
N VAL A 320 -12.04 -9.63 -14.34
CA VAL A 320 -12.35 -8.21 -14.53
C VAL A 320 -13.69 -7.95 -15.21
N ARG A 321 -14.21 -8.90 -15.98
CA ARG A 321 -15.48 -8.79 -16.72
C ARG A 321 -16.71 -9.20 -15.92
N THR A 322 -16.53 -9.99 -14.85
CA THR A 322 -17.63 -10.67 -14.15
C THR A 322 -17.60 -10.53 -12.63
N GLY A 323 -16.51 -10.03 -12.06
CA GLY A 323 -16.34 -9.91 -10.61
C GLY A 323 -16.21 -11.25 -9.88
N LYS A 324 -16.08 -12.38 -10.59
CA LYS A 324 -15.93 -13.71 -9.99
C LYS A 324 -14.50 -13.90 -9.46
N LEU A 325 -14.37 -14.41 -8.23
CA LEU A 325 -13.09 -14.79 -7.64
C LEU A 325 -12.40 -15.86 -8.50
N VAL A 326 -11.09 -15.72 -8.71
CA VAL A 326 -10.24 -16.63 -9.51
C VAL A 326 -9.19 -17.30 -8.64
N TRP A 327 -8.52 -16.54 -7.77
CA TRP A 327 -7.59 -17.08 -6.77
C TRP A 327 -7.53 -16.21 -5.51
N THR A 328 -7.15 -16.83 -4.40
CA THR A 328 -6.80 -16.21 -3.12
C THR A 328 -5.38 -16.64 -2.75
N PHE A 329 -4.58 -15.72 -2.23
CA PHE A 329 -3.31 -16.02 -1.57
C PHE A 329 -3.48 -15.73 -0.08
N HIS A 330 -3.37 -16.77 0.76
CA HIS A 330 -3.44 -16.62 2.21
C HIS A 330 -2.17 -15.92 2.71
N THR A 331 -2.31 -14.72 3.26
CA THR A 331 -1.14 -13.95 3.71
C THR A 331 -0.67 -14.38 5.10
N VAL A 332 -1.60 -14.90 5.91
CA VAL A 332 -1.34 -15.73 7.10
C VAL A 332 -1.49 -17.21 6.70
N PRO A 333 -0.39 -17.98 6.56
CA PRO A 333 -0.44 -19.33 5.99
C PRO A 333 -1.21 -20.33 6.85
N ARG A 334 -2.06 -21.13 6.20
CA ARG A 334 -2.87 -22.19 6.81
C ARG A 334 -2.03 -23.49 6.95
N PRO A 335 -2.45 -24.47 7.78
CA PRO A 335 -1.69 -25.70 7.97
C PRO A 335 -1.35 -26.44 6.67
N GLY A 336 -0.06 -26.63 6.39
CA GLY A 336 0.45 -27.23 5.15
C GLY A 336 0.95 -26.23 4.10
N GLU A 337 0.73 -24.93 4.32
CA GLU A 337 1.23 -23.85 3.46
C GLU A 337 2.61 -23.35 3.94
N THR A 338 3.42 -22.80 3.03
CA THR A 338 4.77 -22.30 3.35
C THR A 338 4.72 -21.12 4.32
N GLY A 339 5.54 -21.13 5.37
CA GLY A 339 5.58 -20.07 6.38
C GLY A 339 4.68 -20.33 7.59
N HIS A 340 3.77 -21.31 7.52
CA HIS A 340 2.91 -21.71 8.63
C HIS A 340 3.73 -22.12 9.87
N GLU A 341 4.88 -22.76 9.66
CA GLU A 341 5.83 -23.16 10.69
C GLU A 341 6.42 -22.00 11.53
N THR A 342 6.23 -20.75 11.10
CA THR A 342 6.67 -19.56 11.83
C THR A 342 5.65 -19.00 12.83
N TRP A 343 4.47 -19.62 12.95
CA TRP A 343 3.44 -19.29 13.92
C TRP A 343 3.33 -20.38 14.99
N GLN A 344 3.36 -20.01 16.27
CA GLN A 344 3.35 -21.01 17.34
C GLN A 344 1.94 -21.55 17.62
N GLY A 345 1.72 -22.84 17.35
CA GLY A 345 0.49 -23.54 17.73
C GLY A 345 -0.76 -23.03 17.00
N GLU A 346 -1.61 -22.29 17.71
CA GLU A 346 -2.87 -21.75 17.15
C GLU A 346 -2.83 -20.23 16.90
N ASP A 347 -1.69 -19.60 17.17
CA ASP A 347 -1.50 -18.14 17.11
C ASP A 347 -1.86 -17.52 15.75
N TRP A 348 -1.71 -18.28 14.66
CA TRP A 348 -2.10 -17.90 13.28
C TRP A 348 -3.61 -17.70 13.08
N LYS A 349 -4.46 -18.31 13.91
CA LYS A 349 -5.91 -18.30 13.68
C LYS A 349 -6.46 -16.88 13.75
N ASN A 350 -7.28 -16.54 12.74
CA ASN A 350 -8.03 -15.30 12.61
C ASN A 350 -7.20 -14.02 12.75
N VAL A 351 -5.90 -14.05 12.44
CA VAL A 351 -5.02 -12.88 12.56
C VAL A 351 -5.40 -11.80 11.53
N SER A 352 -5.48 -10.55 12.01
CA SER A 352 -5.66 -9.34 11.20
C SER A 352 -4.31 -8.76 10.77
N GLY A 353 -4.33 -7.91 9.77
CA GLY A 353 -3.12 -7.34 9.15
C GLY A 353 -2.61 -8.22 8.01
N VAL A 354 -1.29 -8.19 7.81
CA VAL A 354 -0.56 -8.96 6.78
C VAL A 354 -1.14 -8.69 5.39
N ASN A 355 -1.52 -7.44 5.14
CA ASN A 355 -2.32 -6.98 4.00
C ASN A 355 -1.49 -6.10 3.04
N VAL A 356 -1.91 -6.02 1.78
CA VAL A 356 -1.44 -4.97 0.84
C VAL A 356 -2.41 -3.80 0.89
N TRP A 357 -2.11 -2.77 1.69
CA TRP A 357 -2.87 -1.52 1.70
C TRP A 357 -2.33 -0.45 0.74
N THR A 358 -1.17 -0.71 0.11
CA THR A 358 -0.49 0.19 -0.84
C THR A 358 -0.59 -0.35 -2.27
N PHE A 359 0.39 -0.09 -3.14
CA PHE A 359 0.35 -0.47 -4.56
C PHE A 359 1.24 -1.69 -4.85
N PHE A 360 0.71 -2.65 -5.60
CA PHE A 360 1.47 -3.77 -6.16
C PHE A 360 2.47 -3.31 -7.23
N ALA A 361 3.36 -4.22 -7.64
CA ALA A 361 4.13 -4.12 -8.88
C ALA A 361 4.05 -5.45 -9.66
N ALA A 362 4.34 -5.44 -10.96
CA ALA A 362 4.47 -6.67 -11.74
C ALA A 362 5.52 -6.61 -12.86
N ASP A 363 6.31 -7.67 -12.96
CA ASP A 363 7.09 -7.99 -14.16
C ASP A 363 6.16 -8.76 -15.10
N VAL A 364 5.35 -8.00 -15.85
CA VAL A 364 4.28 -8.54 -16.71
C VAL A 364 4.82 -9.51 -17.77
N GLN A 365 6.06 -9.31 -18.23
CA GLN A 365 6.74 -10.21 -19.18
C GLN A 365 7.05 -11.59 -18.57
N ARG A 366 7.19 -11.69 -17.25
CA ARG A 366 7.47 -12.93 -16.51
C ARG A 366 6.26 -13.48 -15.74
N GLY A 367 5.13 -12.78 -15.78
CA GLY A 367 3.94 -13.12 -14.99
C GLY A 367 4.18 -13.12 -13.47
N ILE A 368 5.06 -12.23 -12.98
CA ILE A 368 5.36 -12.11 -11.55
C ILE A 368 4.67 -10.87 -11.00
N LEU A 369 3.80 -11.05 -10.01
CA LEU A 369 3.23 -10.00 -9.16
C LEU A 369 4.05 -9.90 -7.87
N TYR A 370 4.33 -8.68 -7.42
CA TYR A 370 5.03 -8.37 -6.18
C TYR A 370 4.08 -7.69 -5.19
N MET A 371 3.95 -8.29 -4.01
CA MET A 371 2.98 -7.94 -2.97
C MET A 371 3.74 -7.44 -1.74
N PRO A 372 3.69 -6.13 -1.42
CA PRO A 372 4.31 -5.57 -0.22
C PRO A 372 3.35 -5.72 0.97
N LEU A 373 3.65 -6.64 1.90
CA LEU A 373 2.76 -6.97 3.01
C LEU A 373 3.08 -6.18 4.28
N GLY A 374 2.02 -5.73 4.96
CA GLY A 374 2.07 -5.01 6.24
C GLY A 374 2.46 -5.87 7.45
N SER A 375 2.41 -5.26 8.63
CA SER A 375 2.56 -5.95 9.93
C SER A 375 1.44 -6.96 10.21
N ALA A 376 1.69 -7.90 11.11
CA ALA A 376 0.60 -8.69 11.73
C ALA A 376 0.08 -7.94 12.95
N ASN A 377 -1.23 -7.68 13.01
CA ASN A 377 -1.82 -6.96 14.14
C ASN A 377 -1.74 -7.85 15.40
N ASN A 378 -1.63 -7.31 16.61
CA ASN A 378 -1.52 -5.90 17.00
C ASN A 378 -0.08 -5.40 16.79
N ASP A 379 0.07 -4.29 16.09
CA ASP A 379 1.34 -3.83 15.50
C ASP A 379 2.43 -3.47 16.54
N TYR A 380 2.04 -3.25 17.79
CA TYR A 380 2.97 -2.92 18.89
C TYR A 380 3.19 -4.04 19.92
N TYR A 381 2.49 -5.18 19.81
CA TYR A 381 2.49 -6.20 20.87
C TYR A 381 2.21 -7.61 20.31
N GLY A 382 3.02 -8.59 20.73
CA GLY A 382 3.17 -9.86 20.00
C GLY A 382 2.78 -11.16 20.71
N VAL A 383 2.27 -11.10 21.94
CA VAL A 383 2.06 -12.29 22.82
C VAL A 383 1.11 -13.35 22.25
N ASP A 384 0.15 -12.94 21.42
CA ASP A 384 -0.88 -13.80 20.80
C ASP A 384 -0.60 -14.13 19.32
N ARG A 385 0.60 -13.78 18.85
CA ARG A 385 1.12 -14.03 17.50
C ARG A 385 2.61 -14.41 17.54
N ARG A 386 3.02 -15.37 18.36
CA ARG A 386 4.43 -15.67 18.64
C ARG A 386 5.13 -16.37 17.46
N GLY A 387 6.40 -16.04 17.26
CA GLY A 387 7.22 -16.50 16.12
C GLY A 387 7.34 -15.45 15.01
N ALA A 388 8.07 -15.76 13.93
CA ALA A 388 8.47 -14.78 12.92
C ALA A 388 7.33 -14.23 12.02
N ASN A 389 6.12 -14.82 12.11
CA ASN A 389 4.90 -14.33 11.47
C ASN A 389 4.94 -14.20 9.94
N LEU A 390 5.51 -15.16 9.19
CA LEU A 390 5.43 -15.11 7.72
C LEU A 390 3.96 -15.11 7.25
N PHE A 391 3.50 -14.27 6.32
CA PHE A 391 4.29 -13.35 5.48
C PHE A 391 4.24 -11.86 5.90
N ALA A 392 4.14 -11.55 7.19
CA ALA A 392 4.21 -10.18 7.69
C ALA A 392 5.53 -9.48 7.31
N ASN A 393 5.44 -8.18 7.07
CA ASN A 393 6.57 -7.28 6.77
C ASN A 393 7.47 -7.83 5.64
N SER A 394 6.86 -8.44 4.62
CA SER A 394 7.55 -9.18 3.57
C SER A 394 7.22 -8.63 2.18
N LEU A 395 8.20 -8.72 1.26
CA LEU A 395 7.92 -8.69 -0.17
C LEU A 395 7.67 -10.13 -0.65
N VAL A 396 6.43 -10.44 -1.04
CA VAL A 396 6.07 -11.75 -1.58
C VAL A 396 5.91 -11.66 -3.10
N ALA A 397 6.51 -12.59 -3.83
CA ALA A 397 6.38 -12.71 -5.28
C ALA A 397 5.53 -13.93 -5.65
N VAL A 398 4.43 -13.69 -6.35
CA VAL A 398 3.49 -14.73 -6.81
C VAL A 398 3.36 -14.75 -8.32
N ASP A 399 2.78 -15.83 -8.84
CA ASP A 399 2.33 -15.93 -10.21
C ASP A 399 1.04 -15.12 -10.41
N ALA A 400 1.12 -14.06 -11.22
CA ALA A 400 0.04 -13.08 -11.36
C ALA A 400 -1.28 -13.70 -11.88
N ALA A 401 -1.20 -14.81 -12.64
CA ALA A 401 -2.37 -15.50 -13.17
C ALA A 401 -2.99 -16.51 -12.18
N THR A 402 -2.24 -17.02 -11.20
CA THR A 402 -2.64 -18.17 -10.38
C THR A 402 -2.47 -18.00 -8.87
N GLY A 403 -1.91 -16.88 -8.39
CA GLY A 403 -1.62 -16.62 -6.98
C GLY A 403 -0.48 -17.46 -6.40
N LYS A 404 0.09 -18.41 -7.16
CA LYS A 404 1.07 -19.37 -6.65
C LYS A 404 2.40 -18.68 -6.26
N LEU A 405 2.86 -18.92 -5.03
CA LEU A 405 4.15 -18.45 -4.52
C LEU A 405 5.31 -18.84 -5.45
N LYS A 406 6.18 -17.86 -5.76
CA LYS A 406 7.46 -18.05 -6.45
C LYS A 406 8.64 -17.86 -5.49
N TRP A 407 8.63 -16.78 -4.72
CA TRP A 407 9.61 -16.49 -3.65
C TRP A 407 9.04 -15.47 -2.66
N TYR A 408 9.67 -15.32 -1.49
CA TYR A 408 9.40 -14.22 -0.55
C TYR A 408 10.73 -13.70 0.04
N PHE A 409 10.71 -12.47 0.54
CA PHE A 409 11.77 -11.89 1.36
C PHE A 409 11.11 -11.16 2.53
N GLN A 410 11.36 -11.62 3.76
CA GLN A 410 10.89 -10.95 4.97
C GLN A 410 11.89 -9.87 5.37
N ALA A 411 11.43 -8.64 5.54
CA ALA A 411 12.25 -7.48 5.89
C ALA A 411 12.26 -7.17 7.41
N ILE A 412 11.31 -7.75 8.18
CA ILE A 412 11.27 -7.71 9.65
C ILE A 412 10.68 -9.02 10.16
N HIS A 413 11.36 -9.70 11.08
CA HIS A 413 10.88 -10.86 11.81
C HIS A 413 10.08 -10.41 13.04
N HIS A 414 8.81 -10.80 13.16
CA HIS A 414 7.93 -10.45 14.28
C HIS A 414 7.95 -8.95 14.61
N ASP A 415 7.29 -8.14 13.77
CA ASP A 415 7.22 -6.69 13.98
C ASP A 415 6.56 -6.33 15.32
N LEU A 416 7.06 -5.28 15.98
CA LEU A 416 6.54 -4.70 17.22
C LEU A 416 6.55 -3.16 17.16
N TRP A 417 6.56 -2.61 15.94
CA TRP A 417 6.90 -1.22 15.67
C TRP A 417 5.90 -0.49 14.78
N ASP A 418 4.90 -1.21 14.24
CA ASP A 418 4.10 -0.76 13.11
C ASP A 418 5.03 -0.38 11.93
N TYR A 419 5.87 -1.34 11.48
CA TYR A 419 6.77 -1.14 10.34
C TYR A 419 6.41 -1.99 9.09
N ASP A 420 5.25 -1.75 8.48
CA ASP A 420 4.84 -2.29 7.17
C ASP A 420 5.90 -2.24 6.07
N MET A 421 5.62 -2.89 4.95
CA MET A 421 6.15 -2.56 3.61
C MET A 421 5.25 -1.51 2.90
N PRO A 422 5.27 -0.20 3.24
CA PRO A 422 4.37 0.75 2.60
C PRO A 422 4.84 1.11 1.18
N VAL A 423 6.16 1.14 0.95
CA VAL A 423 6.75 1.60 -0.31
C VAL A 423 6.40 0.61 -1.43
N PRO A 424 5.67 1.03 -2.48
CA PRO A 424 5.39 0.19 -3.64
C PRO A 424 6.69 -0.34 -4.25
N PRO A 425 6.78 -1.64 -4.58
CA PRO A 425 8.02 -2.20 -5.11
C PRO A 425 8.36 -1.55 -6.45
N VAL A 426 9.59 -1.06 -6.60
CA VAL A 426 10.04 -0.40 -7.85
C VAL A 426 10.93 -1.36 -8.62
N LEU A 427 10.59 -1.64 -9.89
CA LEU A 427 11.30 -2.57 -10.75
C LEU A 427 12.30 -1.83 -11.64
N PHE A 428 13.58 -2.11 -11.46
CA PHE A 428 14.68 -1.53 -12.22
C PHE A 428 15.74 -2.60 -12.52
N ASP A 429 16.69 -2.31 -13.40
CA ASP A 429 17.79 -3.24 -13.68
C ASP A 429 19.10 -2.69 -13.10
N VAL A 430 19.83 -3.55 -12.39
CA VAL A 430 21.16 -3.27 -11.83
C VAL A 430 22.22 -3.78 -12.80
N VAL A 431 23.28 -3.00 -13.03
CA VAL A 431 24.40 -3.38 -13.91
C VAL A 431 25.68 -3.48 -13.09
N GLN A 432 26.20 -4.70 -12.93
CA GLN A 432 27.44 -5.01 -12.21
C GLN A 432 28.35 -5.88 -13.07
N GLY A 433 29.62 -5.48 -13.26
CA GLY A 433 30.60 -6.25 -14.05
C GLY A 433 30.15 -6.54 -15.50
N GLY A 434 29.33 -5.66 -16.09
CA GLY A 434 28.69 -5.87 -17.39
C GLY A 434 27.46 -6.79 -17.40
N LYS A 435 27.17 -7.50 -16.30
CA LYS A 435 25.94 -8.29 -16.14
C LYS A 435 24.78 -7.37 -15.75
N ARG A 436 23.67 -7.47 -16.50
CA ARG A 436 22.37 -6.92 -16.12
C ARG A 436 21.65 -7.90 -15.18
N ILE A 437 21.24 -7.42 -14.01
CA ILE A 437 20.46 -8.14 -13.00
C ILE A 437 19.05 -7.51 -12.98
N PRO A 438 17.98 -8.28 -13.23
CA PRO A 438 16.62 -7.77 -13.09
C PRO A 438 16.32 -7.59 -11.60
N ALA A 439 16.20 -6.36 -11.11
CA ALA A 439 16.06 -6.05 -9.69
C ALA A 439 14.69 -5.47 -9.31
N VAL A 440 14.42 -5.49 -8.01
CA VAL A 440 13.32 -4.79 -7.33
C VAL A 440 13.86 -4.10 -6.07
N GLY A 441 13.45 -2.86 -5.84
CA GLY A 441 13.67 -2.14 -4.59
C GLY A 441 12.47 -2.33 -3.66
N ALA A 442 12.72 -2.79 -2.44
CA ALA A 442 11.73 -3.07 -1.41
C ALA A 442 12.13 -2.37 -0.10
N MET A 443 11.18 -1.78 0.63
CA MET A 443 11.48 -0.94 1.80
C MET A 443 10.31 -0.90 2.79
N THR A 444 10.60 -1.07 4.08
CA THR A 444 9.59 -0.88 5.14
C THR A 444 9.49 0.57 5.59
N LYS A 445 8.55 0.87 6.47
CA LYS A 445 8.50 2.13 7.23
C LYS A 445 9.85 2.47 7.92
N ASN A 446 10.74 1.49 8.19
CA ASN A 446 12.07 1.72 8.75
C ASN A 446 13.06 2.46 7.81
N ALA A 447 12.76 2.54 6.51
CA ALA A 447 13.58 3.15 5.45
C ALA A 447 14.96 2.50 5.19
N MET A 448 15.08 1.19 5.39
CA MET A 448 16.14 0.35 4.84
C MET A 448 15.75 -0.17 3.45
N LEU A 449 16.50 0.23 2.41
CA LEU A 449 16.25 -0.24 1.05
C LEU A 449 16.89 -1.60 0.81
N PHE A 450 16.08 -2.63 0.62
CA PHE A 450 16.51 -3.94 0.16
C PHE A 450 16.44 -3.99 -1.37
N ILE A 451 17.59 -4.15 -2.04
CA ILE A 451 17.66 -4.35 -3.49
C ILE A 451 17.80 -5.85 -3.75
N LEU A 452 16.76 -6.46 -4.33
CA LEU A 452 16.66 -7.91 -4.56
C LEU A 452 16.64 -8.21 -6.07
N ASP A 453 17.14 -9.37 -6.49
CA ASP A 453 16.88 -9.92 -7.82
C ASP A 453 15.39 -10.30 -7.92
N ARG A 454 14.64 -9.65 -8.81
CA ARG A 454 13.16 -9.77 -8.85
C ARG A 454 12.66 -11.13 -9.34
N VAL A 455 13.54 -11.97 -9.89
CA VAL A 455 13.19 -13.32 -10.34
C VAL A 455 13.38 -14.35 -9.22
N THR A 456 14.27 -14.08 -8.26
CA THR A 456 14.71 -15.07 -7.25
C THR A 456 14.61 -14.62 -5.79
N GLY A 457 14.30 -13.34 -5.51
CA GLY A 457 14.23 -12.77 -4.17
C GLY A 457 15.57 -12.54 -3.47
N LYS A 458 16.68 -12.88 -4.14
CA LYS A 458 18.02 -12.85 -3.52
C LYS A 458 18.57 -11.41 -3.45
N PRO A 459 19.11 -10.95 -2.31
CA PRO A 459 19.74 -9.64 -2.21
C PRO A 459 20.91 -9.46 -3.20
N VAL A 460 20.89 -8.33 -3.92
CA VAL A 460 21.91 -7.99 -4.94
C VAL A 460 23.22 -7.49 -4.29
N TYR A 461 23.11 -6.86 -3.12
CA TYR A 461 24.25 -6.36 -2.34
C TYR A 461 24.55 -7.16 -1.07
N GLY A 462 23.75 -8.19 -0.79
CA GLY A 462 23.77 -8.92 0.48
C GLY A 462 22.93 -8.26 1.57
N VAL A 463 22.53 -9.10 2.53
CA VAL A 463 21.81 -8.76 3.77
C VAL A 463 22.50 -9.53 4.88
N GLU A 464 22.58 -8.95 6.07
CA GLU A 464 23.11 -9.61 7.26
C GLU A 464 22.10 -9.53 8.42
N GLU A 465 22.03 -10.61 9.20
CA GLU A 465 21.29 -10.64 10.46
C GLU A 465 22.11 -9.94 11.55
N ARG A 466 21.54 -8.91 12.18
CA ARG A 466 22.15 -8.24 13.34
C ARG A 466 21.26 -8.41 14.57
N ALA A 467 21.88 -8.62 15.72
CA ALA A 467 21.17 -8.65 17.00
C ALA A 467 20.49 -7.31 17.28
N VAL A 468 19.26 -7.36 17.81
CA VAL A 468 18.43 -6.16 18.10
C VAL A 468 18.02 -6.09 19.58
N PRO A 469 17.70 -4.90 20.10
CA PRO A 469 17.28 -4.75 21.49
C PRO A 469 16.03 -5.57 21.79
N GLN A 470 16.08 -6.34 22.88
CA GLN A 470 14.91 -7.08 23.37
C GLN A 470 14.01 -6.15 24.23
N GLY A 471 12.79 -6.59 24.53
CA GLY A 471 11.84 -5.89 25.41
C GLY A 471 11.73 -6.50 26.80
N ASP A 472 10.75 -6.02 27.58
CA ASP A 472 10.49 -6.41 28.98
C ASP A 472 9.03 -6.86 29.23
N VAL A 473 8.22 -7.02 28.18
CA VAL A 473 6.78 -7.28 28.30
C VAL A 473 6.54 -8.77 28.60
N PRO A 474 5.84 -9.12 29.70
CA PRO A 474 5.70 -10.52 30.11
C PRO A 474 5.00 -11.41 29.06
N GLY A 475 5.71 -12.45 28.62
CA GLY A 475 5.21 -13.43 27.65
C GLY A 475 5.40 -13.03 26.18
N GLU A 476 5.92 -11.84 25.90
CA GLU A 476 6.13 -11.37 24.52
C GLU A 476 7.28 -12.11 23.84
N TRP A 477 7.11 -12.36 22.54
CA TRP A 477 8.16 -12.95 21.72
C TRP A 477 9.00 -11.83 21.11
N TYR A 478 10.32 -12.01 21.11
CA TYR A 478 11.26 -11.06 20.52
C TYR A 478 12.13 -11.82 19.53
N SER A 479 12.31 -11.26 18.33
CA SER A 479 13.29 -11.80 17.39
C SER A 479 14.70 -11.58 17.94
N PRO A 480 15.59 -12.60 17.94
CA PRO A 480 16.99 -12.42 18.33
C PRO A 480 17.73 -11.46 17.40
N THR A 481 17.35 -11.44 16.11
CA THR A 481 17.97 -10.64 15.05
C THR A 481 16.94 -9.99 14.13
N GLN A 482 17.39 -9.03 13.33
CA GLN A 482 16.65 -8.52 12.18
C GLN A 482 17.59 -8.43 10.96
N PRO A 483 17.06 -8.51 9.73
CA PRO A 483 17.83 -8.32 8.51
C PRO A 483 18.17 -6.84 8.30
N PHE A 484 19.41 -6.58 7.90
CA PHE A 484 19.87 -5.26 7.45
C PHE A 484 20.52 -5.36 6.06
N PRO A 485 20.23 -4.45 5.12
CA PRO A 485 20.94 -4.41 3.84
C PRO A 485 22.40 -3.98 4.06
N LEU A 486 23.33 -4.61 3.33
CA LEU A 486 24.73 -4.17 3.31
C LEU A 486 24.91 -2.89 2.48
N LYS A 487 24.08 -2.72 1.43
CA LYS A 487 23.95 -1.47 0.67
C LYS A 487 22.52 -1.28 0.13
N PRO A 488 22.00 -0.04 0.08
CA PRO A 488 22.56 1.16 0.73
C PRO A 488 22.48 1.08 2.26
N PRO A 489 23.19 1.97 2.98
CA PRO A 489 22.88 2.22 4.39
C PRO A 489 21.42 2.72 4.55
N PRO A 490 20.84 2.66 5.78
CA PRO A 490 19.51 3.18 6.05
C PRO A 490 19.34 4.64 5.59
N LEU A 491 18.20 4.95 4.96
CA LEU A 491 17.95 6.25 4.31
C LEU A 491 17.41 7.32 5.28
N SER A 492 17.36 7.00 6.57
CA SER A 492 16.97 7.87 7.67
C SER A 492 17.55 7.41 9.01
N ARG A 493 17.41 8.25 10.03
CA ARG A 493 17.84 8.03 11.41
C ARG A 493 17.18 6.80 12.02
N GLN A 494 18.02 5.87 12.47
CA GLN A 494 17.63 4.63 13.16
C GLN A 494 17.89 4.68 14.69
N SER A 495 18.47 5.77 15.19
CA SER A 495 18.85 5.91 16.61
C SER A 495 18.97 7.37 17.06
N PHE A 496 19.11 7.58 18.37
CA PHE A 496 19.30 8.90 18.98
C PHE A 496 20.10 8.82 20.27
N THR A 497 21.01 9.77 20.45
CA THR A 497 21.81 9.97 21.67
C THR A 497 21.69 11.42 22.20
N PRO A 498 21.83 11.69 23.51
CA PRO A 498 21.65 13.05 24.07
C PRO A 498 22.64 14.13 23.59
N SER A 499 23.72 13.75 22.88
CA SER A 499 24.61 14.66 22.15
C SER A 499 23.97 15.23 20.89
N GLU A 500 22.99 14.52 20.31
CA GLU A 500 22.26 14.88 19.09
C GLU A 500 20.98 15.68 19.36
N ILE A 501 20.85 16.27 20.56
CA ILE A 501 19.73 17.17 20.87
C ILE A 501 19.76 18.39 19.94
N ALA A 502 18.56 18.79 19.49
CA ALA A 502 18.36 19.89 18.57
C ALA A 502 18.90 21.23 19.10
N LYS A 503 19.38 22.07 18.18
CA LYS A 503 20.01 23.38 18.47
C LYS A 503 19.45 24.49 17.58
N VAL A 504 18.12 24.52 17.41
CA VAL A 504 17.46 25.45 16.49
C VAL A 504 17.42 26.87 17.05
N THR A 505 17.16 26.99 18.36
CA THR A 505 17.40 28.19 19.17
C THR A 505 17.88 27.77 20.57
N PRO A 506 18.47 28.66 21.38
CA PRO A 506 18.89 28.33 22.75
C PRO A 506 17.75 27.83 23.64
N GLU A 507 16.54 28.37 23.46
CA GLU A 507 15.33 28.00 24.21
C GLU A 507 14.85 26.60 23.81
N HIS A 508 14.89 26.30 22.50
CA HIS A 508 14.59 24.97 21.97
C HIS A 508 15.61 23.93 22.47
N GLU A 509 16.90 24.24 22.44
CA GLU A 509 17.94 23.34 22.98
C GLU A 509 17.73 23.11 24.49
N ALA A 510 17.50 24.16 25.28
CA ALA A 510 17.29 24.04 26.72
C ALA A 510 16.04 23.19 27.06
N ALA A 511 14.92 23.43 26.39
CA ALA A 511 13.69 22.67 26.60
C ALA A 511 13.83 21.20 26.14
N CYS A 512 14.51 20.95 25.01
CA CYS A 512 14.79 19.60 24.54
C CYS A 512 15.81 18.85 25.42
N ARG A 513 16.74 19.55 26.07
CA ARG A 513 17.60 18.99 27.13
C ARG A 513 16.81 18.62 28.37
N ALA A 514 15.82 19.42 28.79
CA ALA A 514 14.91 19.06 29.87
C ALA A 514 14.00 17.85 29.51
N LEU A 515 13.61 17.70 28.23
CA LEU A 515 12.71 16.64 27.78
C LEU A 515 13.41 15.29 27.52
N LEU A 516 14.56 15.29 26.82
CA LEU A 516 15.26 14.08 26.35
C LEU A 516 16.69 13.91 26.89
N GLY A 517 17.20 14.84 27.72
CA GLY A 517 18.56 14.77 28.26
C GLY A 517 18.79 13.60 29.21
N ASP A 518 17.79 13.29 30.05
CA ASP A 518 17.81 12.14 30.98
C ASP A 518 16.67 11.15 30.69
N LEU A 519 16.79 10.44 29.57
CA LEU A 519 15.94 9.28 29.30
C LEU A 519 16.35 8.05 30.12
N GLY A 520 17.62 7.96 30.53
CA GLY A 520 18.19 6.80 31.22
C GLY A 520 17.89 5.48 30.48
N PRO A 521 17.31 4.46 31.13
CA PRO A 521 16.98 3.17 30.49
C PRO A 521 15.84 3.26 29.47
N ARG A 522 15.16 4.41 29.36
CA ARG A 522 14.09 4.70 28.38
C ARG A 522 14.60 5.26 27.05
N SER A 523 15.92 5.37 26.92
CA SER A 523 16.62 5.84 25.72
C SER A 523 16.38 4.92 24.52
N ASN A 524 16.74 5.42 23.33
CA ASN A 524 16.82 4.57 22.16
C ASN A 524 17.96 3.55 22.36
N ARG A 525 17.64 2.25 22.32
CA ARG A 525 18.61 1.15 22.50
C ARG A 525 19.27 0.74 21.17
N GLY A 526 19.00 1.47 20.09
CA GLY A 526 19.39 1.17 18.71
C GLY A 526 18.19 1.07 17.75
N PRO A 527 18.43 0.65 16.50
CA PRO A 527 17.37 0.27 15.56
C PRO A 527 16.51 -0.84 16.16
N TYR A 528 15.22 -0.88 15.82
CA TYR A 528 14.27 -1.87 16.36
C TYR A 528 14.24 -1.93 17.90
N THR A 529 14.35 -0.78 18.60
CA THR A 529 14.07 -0.74 20.04
C THR A 529 12.58 -1.01 20.28
N PRO A 530 12.15 -2.12 20.90
CA PRO A 530 10.74 -2.36 21.19
C PRO A 530 10.26 -1.45 22.32
N ALA A 531 8.96 -1.17 22.31
CA ALA A 531 8.30 -0.50 23.42
C ALA A 531 8.41 -1.34 24.71
N SER A 532 8.27 -0.69 25.86
CA SER A 532 8.54 -1.31 27.17
C SER A 532 7.62 -0.79 28.26
N SER A 533 7.61 -1.47 29.41
CA SER A 533 6.84 -1.07 30.60
C SER A 533 7.24 0.31 31.15
N ILE A 534 8.54 0.64 31.06
CA ILE A 534 9.13 1.91 31.49
C ILE A 534 9.13 3.00 30.39
N GLY A 535 8.82 2.61 29.16
CA GLY A 535 8.89 3.46 27.96
C GLY A 535 10.21 3.36 27.20
N ALA A 536 10.13 3.54 25.88
CA ALA A 536 11.27 3.55 24.97
C ALA A 536 11.12 4.62 23.87
N LEU A 537 12.24 5.14 23.38
CA LEU A 537 12.30 6.05 22.23
C LEU A 537 12.71 5.27 20.96
N ALA A 538 11.77 5.00 20.08
CA ALA A 538 12.01 4.31 18.81
C ALA A 538 12.39 5.30 17.69
N PHE A 539 13.29 4.86 16.81
CA PHE A 539 13.64 5.53 15.56
C PHE A 539 13.66 4.50 14.39
N PRO A 540 12.96 4.77 13.27
CA PRO A 540 11.98 5.85 13.13
C PRO A 540 10.80 5.71 14.12
N SER A 541 9.87 6.66 14.09
CA SER A 541 8.60 6.49 14.80
C SER A 541 7.67 5.54 14.01
N PRO A 542 6.64 4.98 14.65
CA PRO A 542 5.60 4.18 13.98
C PRO A 542 4.90 4.83 12.78
N THR A 543 4.84 6.16 12.67
CA THR A 543 4.35 6.80 11.43
C THR A 543 5.24 6.54 10.21
N GLY A 544 6.35 5.84 10.41
CA GLY A 544 7.38 5.55 9.43
C GLY A 544 8.33 6.71 9.17
N SER A 545 9.41 6.35 8.50
CA SER A 545 10.30 7.26 7.79
C SER A 545 9.98 7.27 6.30
N ALA A 546 9.76 6.10 5.70
CA ALA A 546 9.25 5.95 4.34
C ALA A 546 7.76 5.55 4.40
N GLN A 547 6.98 5.92 3.38
CA GLN A 547 5.52 5.84 3.40
C GLN A 547 4.93 5.36 2.06
N TRP A 548 3.61 5.15 2.02
CA TRP A 548 2.87 4.54 0.90
C TRP A 548 3.12 5.23 -0.45
N SER A 549 3.46 6.52 -0.38
CA SER A 549 3.74 7.36 -1.53
C SER A 549 4.99 6.90 -2.29
N GLY A 550 5.96 6.27 -1.62
CA GLY A 550 7.08 5.58 -2.26
C GLY A 550 8.04 6.46 -3.08
N ALA A 551 8.72 5.81 -4.03
CA ALA A 551 9.84 6.37 -4.77
C ALA A 551 9.52 6.62 -6.27
N ALA A 552 10.50 7.19 -6.97
CA ALA A 552 10.64 7.11 -8.42
C ALA A 552 12.00 6.49 -8.78
N PHE A 553 12.17 6.03 -10.01
CA PHE A 553 13.44 5.52 -10.53
C PHE A 553 13.79 6.22 -11.85
N ASP A 554 14.97 6.83 -11.92
CA ASP A 554 15.49 7.43 -13.15
C ASP A 554 16.38 6.42 -13.90
N PRO A 555 15.96 5.90 -15.06
CA PRO A 555 16.72 4.91 -15.83
C PRO A 555 17.90 5.51 -16.61
N GLY A 556 17.99 6.83 -16.75
CA GLY A 556 19.11 7.51 -17.40
C GLY A 556 20.31 7.69 -16.46
N LEU A 557 20.04 7.96 -15.18
CA LEU A 557 21.04 8.08 -14.12
C LEU A 557 21.26 6.77 -13.34
N GLY A 558 20.28 5.86 -13.36
CA GLY A 558 20.25 4.67 -12.50
C GLY A 558 19.98 5.03 -11.04
N TYR A 559 19.16 6.05 -10.78
CA TYR A 559 18.92 6.60 -9.43
C TYR A 559 17.53 6.18 -8.92
N TYR A 560 17.49 5.52 -7.77
CA TYR A 560 16.28 5.33 -6.96
C TYR A 560 16.09 6.56 -6.07
N LEU A 561 14.95 7.23 -6.17
CA LEU A 561 14.72 8.60 -5.70
C LEU A 561 13.55 8.64 -4.72
N ILE A 562 13.81 8.94 -3.45
CA ILE A 562 12.81 8.82 -2.37
C ILE A 562 12.98 9.91 -1.30
N ASN A 563 11.86 10.36 -0.75
CA ASN A 563 11.80 11.21 0.45
C ASN A 563 11.65 10.37 1.73
N THR A 564 12.29 10.81 2.81
CA THR A 564 12.26 10.16 4.12
C THR A 564 12.03 11.16 5.25
N THR A 565 11.39 10.73 6.33
CA THR A 565 11.17 11.52 7.55
C THR A 565 12.03 10.97 8.71
N ASP A 566 12.90 11.82 9.27
CA ASP A 566 13.58 11.56 10.53
C ASP A 566 12.60 11.84 11.69
N SER A 567 11.75 10.85 12.01
CA SER A 567 10.82 10.90 13.14
C SER A 567 11.26 9.98 14.27
N GLY A 568 11.13 10.43 15.53
CA GLY A 568 11.41 9.65 16.73
C GLY A 568 10.18 9.59 17.65
N GLY A 569 9.68 8.40 17.90
CA GLY A 569 8.44 8.17 18.64
C GLY A 569 8.70 7.56 20.01
N PHE A 570 8.23 8.21 21.08
CA PHE A 570 8.23 7.58 22.40
C PHE A 570 7.01 6.65 22.56
N ARG A 571 7.20 5.50 23.21
CA ARG A 571 6.17 4.47 23.34
C ARG A 571 6.32 3.72 24.66
N VAL A 572 5.24 3.68 25.45
CA VAL A 572 5.10 2.90 26.69
C VAL A 572 4.04 1.84 26.45
N ILE A 573 4.32 0.60 26.84
CA ILE A 573 3.31 -0.47 26.87
C ILE A 573 2.80 -0.62 28.30
N ARG A 574 1.49 -0.74 28.46
CA ARG A 574 0.85 -1.12 29.73
C ARG A 574 -0.21 -2.18 29.47
N LYS A 575 -0.35 -3.11 30.41
CA LYS A 575 -1.53 -3.98 30.48
C LYS A 575 -2.78 -3.10 30.62
N GLN A 576 -3.84 -3.44 29.92
CA GLN A 576 -5.16 -2.85 30.09
C GLN A 576 -6.15 -3.94 30.52
N ASP A 577 -7.04 -3.62 31.45
CA ASP A 577 -8.08 -4.55 31.88
C ASP A 577 -9.33 -4.48 30.97
N SER A 578 -9.49 -3.37 30.23
CA SER A 578 -10.34 -3.24 29.05
C SER A 578 -9.89 -2.05 28.19
N ASP A 579 -10.23 -2.07 26.90
CA ASP A 579 -9.96 -1.00 25.94
C ASP A 579 -11.27 -0.66 25.19
N PRO A 580 -11.79 0.58 25.29
CA PRO A 580 -13.07 0.96 24.70
C PRO A 580 -13.00 1.35 23.21
N ASP A 581 -11.80 1.57 22.65
CA ASP A 581 -11.58 1.79 21.21
C ASP A 581 -11.25 0.44 20.49
N ALA A 582 -11.21 -0.70 21.21
CA ALA A 582 -11.01 -2.05 20.64
C ALA A 582 -12.34 -2.81 20.45
N PRO A 583 -12.46 -3.70 19.45
CA PRO A 583 -13.61 -4.60 19.34
C PRO A 583 -13.66 -5.55 20.56
N PRO A 584 -14.83 -5.77 21.21
CA PRO A 584 -14.96 -6.77 22.27
C PRO A 584 -14.56 -8.18 21.82
N GLU A 585 -14.77 -8.51 20.54
CA GLU A 585 -14.33 -9.75 19.90
C GLU A 585 -12.81 -9.85 19.63
N SER A 586 -12.05 -8.75 19.73
CA SER A 586 -10.57 -8.72 19.62
C SER A 586 -9.94 -7.70 20.60
N PRO A 587 -9.95 -7.98 21.92
CA PRO A 587 -9.58 -7.02 22.95
C PRO A 587 -8.08 -6.72 23.00
N ARG A 588 -7.70 -5.45 23.19
CA ARG A 588 -6.31 -5.04 23.43
C ARG A 588 -5.92 -5.24 24.89
N LEU A 589 -5.36 -6.41 25.20
CA LEU A 589 -4.84 -6.76 26.53
C LEU A 589 -3.69 -5.84 26.98
N PHE A 590 -2.97 -5.26 26.02
CA PHE A 590 -1.93 -4.26 26.23
C PHE A 590 -2.10 -3.15 25.18
N GLY A 591 -1.85 -1.91 25.58
CA GLY A 591 -2.02 -0.74 24.72
C GLY A 591 -1.14 0.44 25.11
N ARG A 592 -1.20 1.52 24.33
CA ARG A 592 -0.34 2.70 24.52
C ARG A 592 -0.55 3.33 25.90
N GLY A 593 0.45 3.26 26.75
CA GLY A 593 0.63 4.23 27.81
C GLY A 593 1.05 5.58 27.20
N GLY A 594 0.30 6.64 27.51
CA GLY A 594 0.82 7.99 27.28
C GLY A 594 2.06 8.24 28.13
N ILE A 595 2.96 9.11 27.66
CA ILE A 595 3.98 9.69 28.55
C ILE A 595 3.24 10.39 29.70
N GLY A 596 3.67 10.17 30.94
CA GLY A 596 2.95 10.66 32.12
C GLY A 596 2.65 12.15 32.08
N ALA A 597 1.62 12.59 32.83
CA ALA A 597 0.96 13.90 32.70
C ALA A 597 1.89 15.14 32.61
N ALA A 598 3.11 15.06 33.16
CA ALA A 598 4.16 16.06 32.98
C ALA A 598 4.50 16.41 31.52
N VAL A 599 4.28 15.50 30.56
CA VAL A 599 4.61 15.70 29.13
C VAL A 599 3.36 15.90 28.25
N ALA A 600 2.19 15.42 28.69
CA ALA A 600 0.93 15.62 27.96
C ALA A 600 0.53 17.11 27.86
N ASN A 601 0.78 17.88 28.94
CA ASN A 601 0.26 19.23 29.13
C ASN A 601 0.86 20.32 28.20
N ASN A 602 2.00 20.06 27.55
CA ASN A 602 2.70 21.07 26.72
C ASN A 602 2.49 20.90 25.21
N SER A 603 1.68 19.93 24.76
CA SER A 603 1.57 19.61 23.32
C SER A 603 0.46 20.35 22.57
N GLY A 604 -0.58 20.82 23.28
CA GLY A 604 -1.77 21.48 22.69
C GLY A 604 -2.62 20.63 21.73
N ALA A 605 -2.17 19.42 21.39
CA ALA A 605 -2.72 18.59 20.33
C ALA A 605 -3.86 17.67 20.84
N SER A 606 -5.01 18.28 21.12
CA SER A 606 -6.22 17.53 21.50
C SER A 606 -6.79 16.71 20.34
N GLY A 607 -6.43 15.43 20.28
CA GLY A 607 -7.13 14.39 19.51
C GLY A 607 -6.50 14.00 18.16
N ARG A 608 -6.39 12.68 17.95
CA ARG A 608 -6.29 11.91 16.68
C ARG A 608 -5.45 12.51 15.51
N GLY A 609 -4.46 13.37 15.79
CA GLY A 609 -3.61 14.00 14.78
C GLY A 609 -2.35 13.18 14.44
N ILE A 610 -2.01 13.10 13.16
CA ILE A 610 -0.76 12.47 12.68
C ILE A 610 0.43 13.33 13.12
N GLY A 611 0.98 13.00 14.29
CA GLY A 611 2.06 13.72 14.95
C GLY A 611 2.95 12.76 15.73
N SER A 612 3.95 12.19 15.07
CA SER A 612 4.91 11.24 15.65
C SER A 612 5.72 11.80 16.82
N ALA A 613 5.80 13.13 16.93
CA ALA A 613 6.55 13.83 17.96
C ALA A 613 5.74 14.20 19.23
N ALA A 614 4.59 13.54 19.47
CA ALA A 614 3.78 13.74 20.67
C ALA A 614 4.59 13.39 21.94
N GLY A 615 5.13 14.43 22.59
CA GLY A 615 6.03 14.31 23.74
C GLY A 615 7.52 14.11 23.40
N THR A 616 7.93 14.34 22.15
CA THR A 616 9.34 14.35 21.72
C THR A 616 9.72 15.58 20.85
N ALA A 617 8.81 16.57 20.78
CA ALA A 617 9.04 17.90 20.20
C ALA A 617 8.71 19.01 21.20
N VAL A 618 9.30 20.19 20.98
CA VAL A 618 9.01 21.45 21.67
C VAL A 618 8.64 22.49 20.62
N ASN A 619 7.60 23.29 20.86
CA ASN A 619 7.12 24.33 19.93
C ASN A 619 6.82 23.82 18.50
N GLY A 620 6.45 22.55 18.36
CA GLY A 620 6.24 21.88 17.07
C GLY A 620 7.50 21.36 16.38
N TRP A 621 8.69 21.61 16.94
CA TRP A 621 9.99 21.19 16.41
C TRP A 621 10.55 19.97 17.15
N PRO A 622 10.92 18.89 16.45
CA PRO A 622 11.55 17.73 17.05
C PRO A 622 12.81 18.02 17.86
N CYS A 623 13.03 17.25 18.93
CA CYS A 623 14.15 17.48 19.85
C CYS A 623 15.47 16.79 19.47
N TRP A 624 15.55 16.11 18.32
CA TRP A 624 16.80 15.64 17.71
C TRP A 624 17.27 16.61 16.62
N ALA A 625 18.58 16.66 16.37
CA ALA A 625 19.17 17.58 15.40
C ALA A 625 18.63 17.35 13.97
N PRO A 626 18.38 18.44 13.20
CA PRO A 626 17.96 18.36 11.81
C PRO A 626 19.04 17.74 10.90
N PRO A 627 18.69 17.25 9.69
CA PRO A 627 17.39 17.41 9.04
C PRO A 627 16.33 16.38 9.49
N TRP A 628 15.10 16.87 9.69
CA TRP A 628 13.92 16.08 10.08
C TRP A 628 13.18 15.46 8.88
N GLY A 629 13.53 15.88 7.67
CA GLY A 629 13.07 15.30 6.42
C GLY A 629 14.17 15.40 5.37
N ARG A 630 14.32 14.37 4.54
CA ARG A 630 15.34 14.31 3.48
C ARG A 630 14.74 13.89 2.15
N LEU A 631 15.43 14.23 1.08
CA LEU A 631 15.25 13.68 -0.26
C LEU A 631 16.58 13.03 -0.67
N THR A 632 16.53 11.79 -1.16
CA THR A 632 17.71 10.95 -1.35
C THR A 632 17.70 10.29 -2.72
N ALA A 633 18.84 10.28 -3.40
CA ALA A 633 19.11 9.44 -4.57
C ALA A 633 20.09 8.30 -4.20
N VAL A 634 19.73 7.06 -4.53
CA VAL A 634 20.61 5.89 -4.43
C VAL A 634 20.98 5.41 -5.83
N ALA A 635 22.27 5.35 -6.14
CA ALA A 635 22.79 4.80 -7.39
C ALA A 635 22.67 3.27 -7.37
N VAL A 636 21.66 2.71 -8.05
CA VAL A 636 21.32 1.28 -7.94
C VAL A 636 22.41 0.32 -8.45
N ASN A 637 23.38 0.84 -9.21
CA ASN A 637 24.51 0.07 -9.76
C ASN A 637 25.67 -0.12 -8.77
N THR A 638 25.83 0.75 -7.76
CA THR A 638 26.85 0.60 -6.70
C THR A 638 26.25 0.37 -5.31
N GLY A 639 24.96 0.66 -5.13
CA GLY A 639 24.26 0.63 -3.85
C GLY A 639 24.57 1.84 -2.96
N GLU A 640 25.11 2.93 -3.50
CA GLU A 640 25.55 4.08 -2.72
C GLU A 640 24.60 5.28 -2.85
N ILE A 641 24.57 6.12 -1.82
CA ILE A 641 23.85 7.41 -1.87
C ILE A 641 24.61 8.33 -2.82
N ALA A 642 23.98 8.70 -3.94
CA ALA A 642 24.54 9.62 -4.94
C ALA A 642 24.45 11.07 -4.48
N TRP A 643 23.32 11.43 -3.86
CA TRP A 643 23.13 12.69 -3.14
C TRP A 643 22.01 12.53 -2.11
N GLN A 644 22.04 13.38 -1.07
CA GLN A 644 20.99 13.47 -0.06
C GLN A 644 20.92 14.91 0.45
N VAL A 645 19.72 15.48 0.52
CA VAL A 645 19.47 16.88 0.92
C VAL A 645 18.34 16.98 1.93
N PRO A 646 18.32 18.00 2.83
CA PRO A 646 17.14 18.33 3.62
C PRO A 646 15.95 18.65 2.71
N PHE A 647 14.76 18.18 3.07
CA PHE A 647 13.55 18.33 2.26
C PHE A 647 12.37 18.86 3.09
N GLY A 648 11.77 19.94 2.60
CA GLY A 648 10.85 20.80 3.35
C GLY A 648 11.55 21.69 4.38
N THR A 649 10.78 22.56 5.02
CA THR A 649 11.17 23.41 6.15
C THR A 649 10.06 23.38 7.21
N ALA A 650 10.40 23.18 8.48
CA ALA A 650 9.41 23.27 9.54
C ALA A 650 8.92 24.71 9.77
N SER A 651 7.65 24.88 10.12
CA SER A 651 7.07 26.22 10.34
C SER A 651 7.75 26.95 11.51
N GLY A 652 7.98 28.25 11.34
CA GLY A 652 8.50 29.16 12.36
C GLY A 652 10.00 29.10 12.65
N VAL A 653 10.77 28.19 12.02
CA VAL A 653 12.22 28.11 12.24
C VAL A 653 12.94 29.38 11.75
N PRO A 654 14.10 29.75 12.32
CA PRO A 654 14.89 30.87 11.85
C PRO A 654 15.26 30.77 10.35
N GLU A 655 15.27 31.91 9.67
CA GLU A 655 15.54 32.00 8.23
C GLU A 655 16.92 31.40 7.87
N GLY A 656 17.00 30.76 6.69
CA GLY A 656 18.21 30.10 6.20
C GLY A 656 18.45 28.69 6.76
N ILE A 657 17.79 28.27 7.86
CA ILE A 657 17.96 26.92 8.40
C ILE A 657 17.09 25.92 7.61
N ARG A 658 17.71 25.16 6.69
CA ARG A 658 17.06 24.02 5.99
C ARG A 658 16.87 22.84 6.95
N THR A 659 15.87 22.93 7.83
CA THR A 659 15.57 21.93 8.86
C THR A 659 15.02 20.61 8.33
N GLY A 660 14.53 20.57 7.09
CA GLY A 660 13.67 19.46 6.65
C GLY A 660 12.31 19.49 7.35
N GLY A 661 11.41 18.60 6.98
CA GLY A 661 10.13 18.43 7.67
C GLY A 661 9.52 17.05 7.50
N VAL A 662 8.56 16.74 8.37
CA VAL A 662 7.70 15.54 8.23
C VAL A 662 7.04 15.58 6.85
N ASN A 663 7.29 14.55 6.05
CA ASN A 663 6.87 14.47 4.66
C ASN A 663 6.08 13.17 4.37
N VAL A 664 4.99 13.32 3.62
CA VAL A 664 4.05 12.27 3.15
C VAL A 664 3.56 12.71 1.78
N GLY A 665 3.46 11.79 0.83
CA GLY A 665 3.52 12.12 -0.60
C GLY A 665 4.89 11.76 -1.18
N GLY A 666 5.05 11.80 -2.51
CA GLY A 666 6.20 11.19 -3.18
C GLY A 666 6.56 11.82 -4.53
N PRO A 667 7.67 11.39 -5.15
CA PRO A 667 8.21 12.04 -6.34
C PRO A 667 7.83 11.37 -7.67
N ILE A 668 8.07 12.11 -8.76
CA ILE A 668 8.22 11.59 -10.13
C ILE A 668 9.51 12.13 -10.76
N SER A 669 10.15 11.39 -11.67
CA SER A 669 11.28 11.89 -12.48
C SER A 669 10.88 12.05 -13.95
N THR A 670 11.59 12.91 -14.68
CA THR A 670 11.35 13.13 -16.12
C THR A 670 12.64 13.15 -16.93
N ALA A 671 12.55 12.82 -18.22
CA ALA A 671 13.63 12.95 -19.20
C ALA A 671 14.12 14.41 -19.37
N GLY A 672 13.40 15.40 -18.84
CA GLY A 672 13.89 16.78 -18.69
C GLY A 672 15.00 16.96 -17.64
N GLY A 673 15.37 15.90 -16.91
CA GLY A 673 16.35 15.93 -15.82
C GLY A 673 15.79 16.48 -14.51
N LEU A 674 14.47 16.36 -14.32
CA LEU A 674 13.72 16.96 -13.21
C LEU A 674 13.04 15.92 -12.33
N LEU A 675 13.04 16.20 -11.03
CA LEU A 675 12.37 15.46 -9.98
C LEU A 675 11.31 16.36 -9.34
N PHE A 676 10.02 16.07 -9.55
CA PHE A 676 8.90 16.86 -9.01
C PHE A 676 8.32 16.20 -7.76
N ILE A 677 8.11 16.98 -6.70
CA ILE A 677 7.54 16.52 -5.42
C ILE A 677 6.96 17.69 -4.61
N GLY A 678 5.85 17.48 -3.89
CA GLY A 678 5.20 18.49 -3.04
C GLY A 678 4.88 18.04 -1.61
N ALA A 679 5.52 16.94 -1.18
CA ALA A 679 5.14 16.09 -0.05
C ALA A 679 5.34 16.69 1.36
N THR A 680 5.42 18.00 1.52
CA THR A 680 5.88 18.68 2.75
C THR A 680 4.83 19.61 3.35
N ARG A 681 4.82 19.68 4.69
CA ARG A 681 3.84 20.47 5.47
C ARG A 681 3.97 21.99 5.31
N ASP A 682 5.05 22.47 4.72
CA ASP A 682 5.21 23.86 4.30
C ASP A 682 4.40 24.20 3.03
N ALA A 683 3.74 23.22 2.40
CA ALA A 683 2.90 23.38 1.22
C ALA A 683 3.63 24.02 0.03
N TYR A 684 4.87 23.60 -0.24
CA TYR A 684 5.56 23.92 -1.48
C TYR A 684 5.54 22.73 -2.44
N PHE A 685 5.26 23.00 -3.71
CA PHE A 685 5.53 22.07 -4.81
C PHE A 685 6.89 22.43 -5.41
N HIS A 686 7.83 21.48 -5.47
CA HIS A 686 9.22 21.71 -5.86
C HIS A 686 9.58 20.95 -7.14
N ALA A 687 10.58 21.46 -7.85
CA ALA A 687 11.31 20.76 -8.89
C ALA A 687 12.83 20.81 -8.61
N PHE A 688 13.44 19.64 -8.49
CA PHE A 688 14.89 19.46 -8.29
C PHE A 688 15.55 18.93 -9.58
N GLU A 689 16.83 19.22 -9.77
CA GLU A 689 17.66 18.52 -10.76
C GLU A 689 17.94 17.08 -10.28
N THR A 690 17.42 16.07 -10.99
CA THR A 690 17.51 14.65 -10.57
C THR A 690 18.95 14.18 -10.36
N LYS A 691 19.92 14.78 -11.07
CA LYS A 691 21.34 14.44 -10.97
C LYS A 691 22.01 14.91 -9.68
N THR A 692 21.53 15.98 -9.04
CA THR A 692 22.27 16.68 -7.97
C THR A 692 21.46 16.94 -6.70
N GLY A 693 20.13 16.83 -6.75
CA GLY A 693 19.25 17.25 -5.65
C GLY A 693 19.18 18.78 -5.49
N LYS A 694 19.71 19.55 -6.45
CA LYS A 694 19.61 21.02 -6.46
C LYS A 694 18.19 21.45 -6.82
N GLU A 695 17.58 22.28 -5.98
CA GLU A 695 16.29 22.90 -6.26
C GLU A 695 16.41 23.94 -7.38
N LEU A 696 15.50 23.89 -8.37
CA LEU A 696 15.49 24.77 -9.55
C LEU A 696 14.24 25.64 -9.66
N TRP A 697 13.13 25.21 -9.04
CA TRP A 697 11.86 25.93 -8.99
C TRP A 697 11.06 25.40 -7.80
N SER A 698 10.27 26.28 -7.17
CA SER A 698 9.23 25.88 -6.23
C SER A 698 8.08 26.88 -6.19
N TRP A 699 6.89 26.40 -5.84
CA TRP A 699 5.64 27.15 -5.85
C TRP A 699 4.86 26.91 -4.56
N LYS A 700 4.35 27.99 -3.95
CA LYS A 700 3.53 27.91 -2.74
C LYS A 700 2.09 27.49 -3.09
N LEU A 701 1.66 26.35 -2.59
CA LEU A 701 0.28 25.84 -2.67
C LEU A 701 -0.57 26.43 -1.54
N ASP A 702 -1.89 26.50 -1.76
CA ASP A 702 -2.89 26.89 -0.75
C ASP A 702 -2.92 25.91 0.44
N GLU A 703 -2.75 24.62 0.15
CA GLU A 703 -2.81 23.50 1.08
C GLU A 703 -1.63 22.54 0.83
N PRO A 704 -1.12 21.79 1.83
CA PRO A 704 -0.09 20.78 1.62
C PRO A 704 -0.53 19.68 0.64
N ALA A 705 0.39 19.23 -0.21
CA ALA A 705 0.18 18.04 -1.03
C ALA A 705 0.68 16.80 -0.27
N THR A 706 -0.21 15.86 0.01
CA THR A 706 0.11 14.55 0.59
C THR A 706 0.13 13.44 -0.47
N SER A 707 0.13 13.82 -1.74
CA SER A 707 -0.07 12.96 -2.91
C SER A 707 1.24 12.68 -3.67
N VAL A 708 1.12 12.08 -4.86
CA VAL A 708 2.22 12.02 -5.85
C VAL A 708 1.77 12.80 -7.08
N PRO A 709 2.59 13.71 -7.63
CA PRO A 709 2.27 14.41 -8.87
C PRO A 709 2.26 13.46 -10.06
N ILE A 710 1.71 13.90 -11.18
CA ILE A 710 1.87 13.28 -12.50
C ILE A 710 2.33 14.30 -13.53
N THR A 711 2.90 13.85 -14.65
CA THR A 711 3.17 14.70 -15.82
C THR A 711 2.70 14.02 -17.09
N TYR A 712 2.14 14.80 -18.01
CA TYR A 712 1.53 14.32 -19.23
C TYR A 712 1.63 15.35 -20.36
N LEU A 713 1.35 14.94 -21.59
CA LEU A 713 1.14 15.86 -22.72
C LEU A 713 -0.36 16.08 -22.93
N GLY A 714 -0.78 17.34 -23.12
CA GLY A 714 -2.12 17.66 -23.59
C GLY A 714 -2.25 17.46 -25.10
N ASN A 715 -3.50 17.45 -25.57
CA ASN A 715 -3.88 17.55 -26.97
C ASN A 715 -3.49 18.91 -27.59
N ASP A 716 -3.17 19.93 -26.76
CA ASP A 716 -2.53 21.19 -27.20
C ASP A 716 -1.00 21.07 -27.38
N GLU A 717 -0.48 19.84 -27.42
CA GLU A 717 0.93 19.45 -27.52
C GLU A 717 1.85 20.01 -26.41
N LYS A 718 1.30 20.53 -25.31
CA LYS A 718 2.07 21.07 -24.17
C LYS A 718 2.20 20.04 -23.06
N GLN A 719 3.38 20.00 -22.43
CA GLN A 719 3.59 19.24 -21.21
C GLN A 719 3.02 19.97 -19.99
N TYR A 720 2.26 19.23 -19.18
CA TYR A 720 1.70 19.65 -17.90
C TYR A 720 2.32 18.85 -16.75
N VAL A 721 2.28 19.42 -15.55
CA VAL A 721 2.53 18.69 -14.30
C VAL A 721 1.38 18.99 -13.34
N ALA A 722 0.76 17.98 -12.76
CA ALA A 722 -0.43 18.12 -11.92
C ALA A 722 -0.26 17.41 -10.58
N ILE A 723 -0.79 18.00 -9.50
CA ILE A 723 -0.67 17.46 -8.14
C ILE A 723 -1.94 17.74 -7.30
N PRO A 724 -2.53 16.73 -6.64
CA PRO A 724 -3.53 16.95 -5.60
C PRO A 724 -2.91 17.56 -4.33
N ALA A 725 -3.40 18.73 -3.95
CA ALA A 725 -2.98 19.54 -2.82
C ALA A 725 -4.20 19.83 -1.94
N GLY A 726 -4.26 19.21 -0.75
CA GLY A 726 -5.40 19.31 0.16
C GLY A 726 -6.76 19.03 -0.50
N SER A 727 -7.59 20.07 -0.65
CA SER A 727 -8.91 20.00 -1.28
C SER A 727 -8.95 20.22 -2.81
N LYS A 728 -7.80 20.43 -3.47
CA LYS A 728 -7.72 20.79 -4.91
C LYS A 728 -6.80 19.85 -5.69
N LEU A 729 -7.06 19.70 -6.99
CA LEU A 729 -6.06 19.34 -7.99
C LEU A 729 -5.49 20.65 -8.58
N VAL A 730 -4.17 20.81 -8.59
CA VAL A 730 -3.49 21.98 -9.15
C VAL A 730 -2.58 21.55 -10.29
N THR A 731 -2.70 22.21 -11.44
CA THR A 731 -1.98 21.87 -12.67
C THR A 731 -1.10 23.04 -13.12
N PHE A 732 0.11 22.76 -13.61
CA PHE A 732 1.12 23.71 -14.07
C PHE A 732 1.55 23.40 -15.51
N LYS A 733 1.94 24.44 -16.27
CA LYS A 733 2.64 24.29 -17.56
C LYS A 733 3.65 25.41 -17.79
N LEU A 734 4.43 25.29 -18.86
CA LEU A 734 5.18 26.44 -19.40
C LEU A 734 4.17 27.42 -20.04
N PRO A 735 4.37 28.75 -19.89
CA PRO A 735 3.59 29.72 -20.64
C PRO A 735 3.80 29.54 -22.14
N SER A 736 2.80 29.94 -22.93
CA SER A 736 2.99 30.11 -24.37
C SER A 736 4.17 31.06 -24.65
N ALA A 737 4.79 30.93 -25.83
CA ALA A 737 5.64 32.01 -26.32
C ALA A 737 4.79 33.26 -26.57
N GLU A 738 5.35 34.43 -26.26
CA GLU A 738 4.86 35.75 -26.66
C GLU A 738 5.35 36.10 -28.08
#